data_AF-A0A834KWH2-F1
#
_entry.id   AF-A0A834KWH2-F1
#
_cell.length_a   1.000
_cell.length_b   1.000
_cell.length_c   1.000
_cell.angle_alpha   90.00
_cell.angle_beta   90.00
_cell.angle_gamma   90.00
#
_symmetry.space_group_name_H-M   'P 1'
#
loop_
_entity.id
_entity.type
_entity.pdbx_description
1 polymer ?
#
loop_
_entity_poly.entity_id
_entity_poly.type
_entity_poly.pdbx_seq_one_letter_code
_entity_poly.pdbx_strand_id
1 'polypeptide(L)'
;MGDSGPCGPCTEIHFDHVGGRDAAVLVNAGSPDVVEIWNLVFIQYNREPDSSLRLLPRFSVDTGMGLERLVTVLQGKRSNYDTDLFTPLLHAIQQRAGVGPYSGRTGPDVGGQVDLAYRVVADHIRTLSVCIADGVHPGMSGAELVLRRILRRAVRFCTQVLQAPQGALASLVPTVTQTLGDAYPELKQEEDRIMDVINDNEVQFLASLQHGSRIIHSTLRKQDCRKTGFPASVVWTLHRDLGFPLDLVDMMLEEKGVQVDRQDLERLISENQKVASEKQAGVRSHVTLDVHVLAELQRLQVPHSDDSLKYQYRLEKDRYVFPACSATILALSDGRTLVQEVSEGRRCAVILDRTCFYAEQGGQSHDLGYLTCSRLQDMVFPVERVERVGGYVVHQVTATENLQTGDRVQLHLDGAHRLSCMVKHTATHVLNFALRKVLGPAVHQRGSHVAADRLRFDFSVKGSLSGPQLQQVERCVRDIVAANQAVYSLELPVQKARSIRGLRMVDEVYPDPVRVVSLHVPVSELLDSPSDPDTSVELCCGTHLLRTGAIEDLVIVSEKQMVKGISRLVAVTGHDAAQAREAGRALSQEVDSLSARMSGSSTSSISSAQSFSKEASILSDAVDNTPIPQWQRQELQVRLKVLLRTGNTAVRKLELREAAQKAQAVLEKNGRKAVLVESVEAESLSVLMKTVNQLSSAAPLSHVMLLARHASSGKVLCACQVPKDTPILAASDWAVAVCGYLKGSAGGSALVAKGTGTGDDITEALRWAEDFVDQKRQR
;
A
#
# COMPACT_ATOMS: atom_id res chain seq x y z
N MET A 1 -29.02 -7.74 5.72
CA MET A 1 -28.40 -7.49 7.03
C MET A 1 -27.10 -8.26 7.10
N GLY A 2 -26.13 -7.76 7.87
CA GLY A 2 -24.87 -8.48 8.10
C GLY A 2 -25.08 -9.80 8.85
N ASP A 3 -24.05 -10.64 8.87
CA ASP A 3 -24.09 -11.95 9.52
C ASP A 3 -24.20 -11.83 11.05
N SER A 4 -23.85 -10.68 11.63
CA SER A 4 -24.03 -10.33 13.05
C SER A 4 -24.31 -8.83 13.22
N GLY A 5 -24.83 -8.43 14.39
CA GLY A 5 -25.08 -7.03 14.78
C GLY A 5 -26.56 -6.66 14.99
N PRO A 6 -26.85 -5.37 15.27
CA PRO A 6 -28.21 -4.88 15.53
C PRO A 6 -29.18 -5.18 14.38
N CYS A 7 -30.37 -5.68 14.72
CA CYS A 7 -31.38 -6.14 13.78
C CYS A 7 -32.79 -6.12 14.39
N GLY A 8 -33.82 -6.29 13.55
CA GLY A 8 -35.20 -6.34 14.02
C GLY A 8 -36.20 -6.66 12.92
N PRO A 9 -37.48 -6.83 13.27
CA PRO A 9 -38.55 -6.82 12.28
C PRO A 9 -38.57 -5.48 11.55
N CYS A 10 -39.08 -5.47 10.32
CA CYS A 10 -39.21 -4.25 9.55
C CYS A 10 -40.57 -4.14 8.88
N THR A 11 -40.90 -2.93 8.46
CA THR A 11 -42.01 -2.64 7.56
C THR A 11 -41.47 -1.93 6.34
N GLU A 12 -41.67 -2.55 5.18
CA GLU A 12 -41.28 -2.00 3.89
C GLU A 12 -42.51 -1.34 3.23
N ILE A 13 -42.34 -0.11 2.75
CA ILE A 13 -43.35 0.62 1.99
C ILE A 13 -43.01 0.48 0.51
N HIS A 14 -43.91 -0.16 -0.23
CA HIS A 14 -43.79 -0.39 -1.66
C HIS A 14 -44.80 0.50 -2.43
N PHE A 15 -44.39 0.99 -3.59
CA PHE A 15 -45.20 1.79 -4.50
C PHE A 15 -45.45 1.02 -5.80
N ASP A 16 -46.72 0.93 -6.22
CA ASP A 16 -47.10 0.35 -7.51
C ASP A 16 -47.23 1.44 -8.58
N HIS A 17 -46.35 1.40 -9.58
CA HIS A 17 -46.34 2.33 -10.71
C HIS A 17 -47.59 2.23 -11.60
N VAL A 18 -48.36 1.14 -11.52
CA VAL A 18 -49.61 0.98 -12.29
C VAL A 18 -50.80 1.58 -11.53
N GLY A 19 -50.89 1.32 -10.22
CA GLY A 19 -51.93 1.84 -9.35
C GLY A 19 -53.31 1.20 -9.60
N GLY A 20 -54.27 1.45 -8.70
CA GLY A 20 -55.67 1.00 -8.86
C GLY A 20 -55.89 -0.51 -8.78
N ARG A 21 -54.90 -1.27 -8.29
CA ARG A 21 -54.95 -2.72 -8.10
C ARG A 21 -54.37 -3.13 -6.75
N ASP A 22 -54.71 -4.34 -6.31
CA ASP A 22 -53.96 -5.00 -5.23
C ASP A 22 -52.66 -5.59 -5.81
N ALA A 23 -51.53 -5.03 -5.38
CA ALA A 23 -50.20 -5.43 -5.83
C ALA A 23 -49.41 -6.20 -4.76
N ALA A 24 -50.05 -6.63 -3.66
CA ALA A 24 -49.35 -7.28 -2.54
C ALA A 24 -48.56 -8.53 -2.98
N VAL A 25 -49.09 -9.30 -3.93
CA VAL A 25 -48.43 -10.50 -4.49
C VAL A 25 -47.16 -10.21 -5.29
N LEU A 26 -46.93 -8.95 -5.66
CA LEU A 26 -45.78 -8.51 -6.45
C LEU A 26 -44.63 -7.99 -5.57
N VAL A 27 -44.89 -7.71 -4.28
CA VAL A 27 -43.89 -7.30 -3.31
C VAL A 27 -42.82 -8.38 -3.19
N ASN A 28 -41.55 -8.00 -3.36
CA ASN A 28 -40.40 -8.90 -3.32
C ASN A 28 -40.43 -10.06 -4.35
N ALA A 29 -41.31 -9.99 -5.36
CA ALA A 29 -41.39 -10.95 -6.47
C ALA A 29 -40.50 -10.57 -7.68
N GLY A 30 -39.67 -9.53 -7.54
CA GLY A 30 -38.80 -9.03 -8.62
C GLY A 30 -39.55 -8.31 -9.74
N SER A 31 -40.80 -7.90 -9.50
CA SER A 31 -41.59 -7.14 -10.48
C SER A 31 -41.06 -5.71 -10.64
N PRO A 32 -40.87 -5.22 -11.89
CA PRO A 32 -40.46 -3.83 -12.13
C PRO A 32 -41.59 -2.81 -11.90
N ASP A 33 -42.84 -3.26 -11.72
CA ASP A 33 -43.98 -2.39 -11.46
C ASP A 33 -44.09 -1.94 -10.00
N VAL A 34 -43.52 -2.71 -9.07
CA VAL A 34 -43.61 -2.47 -7.63
C VAL A 34 -42.22 -2.21 -7.07
N VAL A 35 -42.02 -1.03 -6.50
CA VAL A 35 -40.73 -0.59 -5.98
C VAL A 35 -40.81 -0.26 -4.49
N GLU A 36 -39.90 -0.80 -3.71
CA GLU A 36 -39.70 -0.41 -2.32
C GLU A 36 -39.14 1.02 -2.26
N ILE A 37 -39.86 1.95 -1.62
CA ILE A 37 -39.43 3.35 -1.49
C ILE A 37 -38.89 3.68 -0.10
N TRP A 38 -39.30 2.92 0.92
CA TRP A 38 -38.95 3.20 2.31
C TRP A 38 -38.94 1.92 3.14
N ASN A 39 -37.92 1.75 3.96
CA ASN A 39 -37.84 0.71 4.98
C ASN A 39 -37.82 1.30 6.39
N LEU A 40 -38.60 0.70 7.30
CA LEU A 40 -38.70 1.02 8.71
C LEU A 40 -38.29 -0.21 9.52
N VAL A 41 -37.05 -0.26 9.98
CA VAL A 41 -36.51 -1.36 10.78
C VAL A 41 -36.66 -1.03 12.27
N PHE A 42 -37.39 -1.87 13.00
CA PHE A 42 -37.57 -1.75 14.43
C PHE A 42 -36.46 -2.54 15.13
N ILE A 43 -35.28 -1.92 15.23
CA ILE A 43 -34.10 -2.53 15.82
C ILE A 43 -34.37 -2.85 17.30
N GLN A 44 -34.49 -4.14 17.59
CA GLN A 44 -34.84 -4.65 18.92
C GLN A 44 -34.02 -5.89 19.32
N TYR A 45 -33.23 -6.45 18.41
CA TYR A 45 -32.35 -7.58 18.66
C TYR A 45 -30.93 -7.26 18.18
N ASN A 46 -29.95 -7.99 18.70
CA ASN A 46 -28.63 -8.11 18.15
C ASN A 46 -28.45 -9.57 17.73
N ARG A 47 -28.02 -9.78 16.49
CA ARG A 47 -27.71 -11.11 15.96
C ARG A 47 -26.29 -11.49 16.36
N GLU A 48 -26.16 -12.61 17.04
CA GLU A 48 -24.89 -13.18 17.45
C GLU A 48 -24.22 -13.97 16.30
N PRO A 49 -22.92 -14.29 16.38
CA PRO A 49 -22.21 -15.06 15.35
C PRO A 49 -22.80 -16.46 15.06
N ASP A 50 -23.54 -17.04 16.01
CA ASP A 50 -24.26 -18.30 15.85
C ASP A 50 -25.68 -18.11 15.28
N SER A 51 -26.00 -16.90 14.79
CA SER A 51 -27.31 -16.46 14.30
C SER A 51 -28.42 -16.36 15.35
N SER A 52 -28.14 -16.60 16.64
CA SER A 52 -29.12 -16.37 17.69
C SER A 52 -29.44 -14.88 17.86
N LEU A 53 -30.65 -14.57 18.33
CA LEU A 53 -31.13 -13.19 18.50
C LEU A 53 -31.25 -12.85 19.98
N ARG A 54 -30.48 -11.85 20.43
CA ARG A 54 -30.53 -11.35 21.82
C ARG A 54 -31.15 -9.95 21.85
N LEU A 55 -32.16 -9.75 22.69
CA LEU A 55 -32.85 -8.45 22.85
C LEU A 55 -31.86 -7.32 23.13
N LEU A 56 -32.04 -6.20 22.43
CA LEU A 56 -31.27 -4.98 22.66
C LEU A 56 -31.80 -4.25 23.89
N PRO A 57 -30.93 -3.67 24.73
CA PRO A 57 -31.38 -2.95 25.93
C PRO A 57 -32.08 -1.62 25.65
N ARG A 58 -31.88 -1.04 24.46
CA ARG A 58 -32.65 0.09 23.95
C ARG A 58 -33.08 -0.22 22.53
N PHE A 59 -34.35 0.02 22.25
CA PHE A 59 -34.88 -0.10 20.91
C PHE A 59 -34.64 1.20 20.15
N SER A 60 -34.44 1.07 18.84
CA SER A 60 -34.34 2.21 17.93
C SER A 60 -35.13 1.92 16.68
N VAL A 61 -35.60 2.98 16.03
CA VAL A 61 -36.14 2.89 14.68
C VAL A 61 -35.03 3.32 13.74
N ASP A 62 -34.54 2.38 12.94
CA ASP A 62 -33.65 2.67 11.83
C ASP A 62 -34.50 2.74 10.57
N THR A 63 -34.38 3.84 9.84
CA THR A 63 -35.24 4.09 8.71
C THR A 63 -34.45 4.60 7.53
N GLY A 64 -34.71 4.01 6.36
CA GLY A 64 -34.06 4.35 5.11
C GLY A 64 -35.09 4.59 4.02
N MET A 65 -35.25 5.85 3.63
CA MET A 65 -36.04 6.22 2.45
C MET A 65 -35.09 6.47 1.29
N GLY A 66 -35.28 5.76 0.17
CA GLY A 66 -34.41 5.91 -1.00
C GLY A 66 -34.77 7.18 -1.77
N LEU A 67 -33.96 8.24 -1.66
CA LEU A 67 -34.16 9.50 -2.39
C LEU A 67 -34.34 9.27 -3.89
N GLU A 68 -33.44 8.51 -4.52
CA GLU A 68 -33.47 8.20 -5.94
C GLU A 68 -34.77 7.49 -6.37
N ARG A 69 -35.27 6.58 -5.53
CA ARG A 69 -36.52 5.84 -5.79
C ARG A 69 -37.74 6.73 -5.59
N LEU A 70 -37.74 7.57 -4.55
CA LEU A 70 -38.80 8.54 -4.32
C LEU A 70 -38.92 9.53 -5.47
N VAL A 71 -37.80 10.09 -5.94
CA VAL A 71 -37.78 11.04 -7.07
C VAL A 71 -38.29 10.37 -8.36
N THR A 72 -37.93 9.10 -8.59
CA THR A 72 -38.47 8.31 -9.71
C THR A 72 -39.98 8.26 -9.70
N VAL A 73 -40.58 7.98 -8.54
CA VAL A 73 -42.03 7.96 -8.36
C VAL A 73 -42.63 9.35 -8.58
N LEU A 74 -42.07 10.39 -7.96
CA LEU A 74 -42.59 11.76 -8.06
C LEU A 74 -42.55 12.31 -9.51
N GLN A 75 -41.57 11.90 -10.30
CA GLN A 75 -41.42 12.30 -11.70
C GLN A 75 -42.14 11.37 -12.69
N GLY A 76 -42.85 10.35 -12.19
CA GLY A 76 -43.56 9.37 -13.04
C GLY A 76 -42.62 8.55 -13.94
N LYS A 77 -41.37 8.35 -13.51
CA LYS A 77 -40.36 7.56 -14.24
C LYS A 77 -40.41 6.10 -13.82
N ARG A 78 -39.80 5.23 -14.63
CA ARG A 78 -39.69 3.77 -14.38
C ARG A 78 -38.29 3.32 -13.96
N SER A 79 -37.32 4.24 -13.95
CA SER A 79 -35.91 3.99 -13.66
C SER A 79 -35.32 5.18 -12.91
N ASN A 80 -34.52 4.91 -11.88
CA ASN A 80 -33.79 5.93 -11.12
C ASN A 80 -32.92 6.82 -12.01
N TYR A 81 -32.41 6.26 -13.11
CA TYR A 81 -31.50 6.93 -14.02
C TYR A 81 -32.21 7.89 -14.98
N ASP A 82 -33.54 7.77 -15.12
CA ASP A 82 -34.34 8.62 -16.01
C ASP A 82 -34.82 9.91 -15.32
N THR A 83 -34.30 10.18 -14.12
CA THR A 83 -34.62 11.33 -13.29
C THR A 83 -33.61 12.46 -13.48
N ASP A 84 -33.98 13.67 -13.07
CA ASP A 84 -33.08 14.83 -13.04
C ASP A 84 -31.83 14.64 -12.16
N LEU A 85 -31.82 13.68 -11.23
CA LEU A 85 -30.63 13.31 -10.44
C LEU A 85 -29.50 12.73 -11.31
N PHE A 86 -29.83 12.07 -12.43
CA PHE A 86 -28.85 11.37 -13.28
C PHE A 86 -28.79 11.91 -14.71
N THR A 87 -29.86 12.55 -15.21
CA THR A 87 -29.93 13.03 -16.59
C THR A 87 -28.73 13.94 -16.98
N PRO A 88 -28.26 14.89 -16.12
CA PRO A 88 -27.07 15.70 -16.43
C PRO A 88 -25.81 14.85 -16.62
N LEU A 89 -25.62 13.82 -15.79
CA LEU A 89 -24.48 12.90 -15.90
C LEU A 89 -24.57 12.01 -17.14
N LEU A 90 -25.75 11.48 -17.45
CA LEU A 90 -25.97 10.68 -18.66
C LEU A 90 -25.68 11.49 -19.92
N HIS A 91 -26.09 12.76 -19.95
CA HIS A 91 -25.77 13.67 -21.04
C HIS A 91 -24.26 13.94 -21.12
N ALA A 92 -23.58 14.19 -19.99
CA ALA A 92 -22.13 14.38 -19.96
C ALA A 92 -21.35 13.13 -20.43
N ILE A 93 -21.84 11.93 -20.11
CA ILE A 93 -21.29 10.67 -20.61
C ILE A 93 -21.46 10.58 -22.13
N GLN A 94 -22.65 10.92 -22.64
CA GLN A 94 -22.95 10.88 -24.08
C GLN A 94 -21.99 11.76 -24.89
N GLN A 95 -21.62 12.94 -24.39
CA GLN A 95 -20.68 13.84 -25.08
C GLN A 95 -19.27 13.25 -25.24
N ARG A 96 -18.94 12.20 -24.51
CA ARG A 96 -17.61 11.57 -24.48
C ARG A 96 -17.63 10.13 -25.01
N ALA A 97 -18.79 9.53 -25.13
CA ALA A 97 -18.96 8.17 -25.61
C ALA A 97 -18.83 8.09 -27.14
N GLY A 98 -18.22 7.01 -27.64
CA GLY A 98 -18.17 6.66 -29.06
C GLY A 98 -19.38 5.86 -29.55
N VAL A 99 -20.45 5.79 -28.75
CA VAL A 99 -21.67 5.00 -29.01
C VAL A 99 -22.93 5.87 -29.00
N GLY A 100 -24.07 5.28 -29.33
CA GLY A 100 -25.37 5.98 -29.37
C GLY A 100 -25.81 6.56 -28.01
N PRO A 101 -26.83 7.43 -28.01
CA PRO A 101 -27.38 8.03 -26.80
C PRO A 101 -28.03 6.98 -25.89
N TYR A 102 -28.09 7.31 -24.59
CA TYR A 102 -28.85 6.53 -23.62
C TYR A 102 -30.32 6.44 -24.03
N SER A 103 -30.89 5.23 -24.03
CA SER A 103 -32.26 4.97 -24.51
C SER A 103 -33.18 4.26 -23.50
N GLY A 104 -32.72 4.04 -22.27
CA GLY A 104 -33.48 3.39 -21.20
C GLY A 104 -33.70 1.87 -21.38
N ARG A 105 -32.99 1.21 -22.30
CA ARG A 105 -33.16 -0.21 -22.62
C ARG A 105 -32.51 -1.11 -21.57
N THR A 106 -33.13 -2.28 -21.39
CA THR A 106 -32.63 -3.36 -20.54
C THR A 106 -32.62 -4.66 -21.32
N GLY A 107 -31.53 -5.42 -21.23
CA GLY A 107 -31.41 -6.70 -21.94
C GLY A 107 -29.97 -7.03 -22.30
N PRO A 108 -29.71 -8.27 -22.78
CA PRO A 108 -28.37 -8.70 -23.18
C PRO A 108 -27.96 -8.21 -24.58
N ASP A 109 -28.88 -7.58 -25.32
CA ASP A 109 -28.62 -7.02 -26.65
C ASP A 109 -27.65 -5.83 -26.58
N VAL A 110 -27.09 -5.44 -27.73
CA VAL A 110 -26.10 -4.36 -27.81
C VAL A 110 -26.64 -3.04 -27.23
N GLY A 111 -27.92 -2.72 -27.47
CA GLY A 111 -28.54 -1.52 -26.92
C GLY A 111 -28.66 -1.59 -25.39
N GLY A 112 -29.11 -2.72 -24.85
CA GLY A 112 -29.18 -2.96 -23.41
C GLY A 112 -27.82 -2.91 -22.70
N GLN A 113 -26.75 -3.41 -23.34
CA GLN A 113 -25.38 -3.34 -22.81
C GLN A 113 -24.82 -1.91 -22.78
N VAL A 114 -25.10 -1.11 -23.81
CA VAL A 114 -24.73 0.31 -23.85
C VAL A 114 -25.43 1.06 -22.72
N ASP A 115 -26.75 0.89 -22.58
CA ASP A 115 -27.52 1.57 -21.54
C ASP A 115 -27.18 1.08 -20.12
N LEU A 116 -26.74 -0.17 -19.96
CA LEU A 116 -26.11 -0.64 -18.73
C LEU A 116 -24.82 0.12 -18.43
N ALA A 117 -23.95 0.31 -19.43
CA ALA A 117 -22.69 1.02 -19.26
C ALA A 117 -22.89 2.48 -18.85
N TYR A 118 -23.84 3.19 -19.47
CA TYR A 118 -24.23 4.54 -19.07
C TYR A 118 -24.61 4.61 -17.59
N ARG A 119 -25.47 3.70 -17.12
CA ARG A 119 -25.92 3.63 -15.73
C ARG A 119 -24.79 3.34 -14.76
N VAL A 120 -23.96 2.34 -15.08
CA VAL A 120 -22.80 1.97 -14.25
C VAL A 120 -21.81 3.12 -14.12
N VAL A 121 -21.48 3.80 -15.23
CA VAL A 121 -20.53 4.92 -15.20
C VAL A 121 -21.08 6.09 -14.40
N ALA A 122 -22.36 6.44 -14.58
CA ALA A 122 -23.01 7.55 -13.86
C ALA A 122 -23.07 7.32 -12.34
N ASP A 123 -23.40 6.09 -11.92
CA ASP A 123 -23.43 5.72 -10.51
C ASP A 123 -22.03 5.67 -9.89
N HIS A 124 -21.10 5.03 -10.59
CA HIS A 124 -19.75 4.84 -10.06
C HIS A 124 -18.97 6.14 -9.98
N ILE A 125 -19.15 7.09 -10.91
CA ILE A 125 -18.48 8.39 -10.77
C ILE A 125 -19.00 9.20 -9.58
N ARG A 126 -20.31 9.14 -9.28
CA ARG A 126 -20.87 9.74 -8.05
C ARG A 126 -20.22 9.14 -6.81
N THR A 127 -20.19 7.81 -6.73
CA THR A 127 -19.56 7.08 -5.61
C THR A 127 -18.08 7.42 -5.46
N LEU A 128 -17.31 7.41 -6.56
CA LEU A 128 -15.89 7.74 -6.55
C LEU A 128 -15.65 9.15 -6.05
N SER A 129 -16.44 10.12 -6.54
CA SER A 129 -16.24 11.52 -6.18
C SER A 129 -16.51 11.77 -4.70
N VAL A 130 -17.63 11.26 -4.17
CA VAL A 130 -17.98 11.40 -2.74
C VAL A 130 -16.96 10.70 -1.86
N CYS A 131 -16.62 9.43 -2.13
CA CYS A 131 -15.65 8.70 -1.29
C CYS A 131 -14.25 9.35 -1.30
N ILE A 132 -13.79 9.88 -2.44
CA ILE A 132 -12.47 10.53 -2.51
C ILE A 132 -12.49 11.88 -1.79
N ALA A 133 -13.59 12.63 -1.87
CA ALA A 133 -13.77 13.86 -1.10
C ALA A 133 -13.73 13.60 0.41
N ASP A 134 -14.35 12.50 0.86
CA ASP A 134 -14.33 12.03 2.26
C ASP A 134 -12.97 11.43 2.70
N GLY A 135 -11.96 11.46 1.83
CA GLY A 135 -10.60 11.00 2.13
C GLY A 135 -10.35 9.50 1.96
N VAL A 136 -11.30 8.75 1.42
CA VAL A 136 -11.10 7.34 1.04
C VAL A 136 -10.43 7.27 -0.32
N HIS A 137 -9.32 6.56 -0.42
CA HIS A 137 -8.57 6.44 -1.67
C HIS A 137 -8.59 5.00 -2.21
N PRO A 138 -8.53 4.79 -3.55
CA PRO A 138 -8.34 3.46 -4.12
C PRO A 138 -7.05 2.81 -3.61
N GLY A 139 -7.16 1.63 -3.01
CA GLY A 139 -6.05 0.97 -2.32
C GLY A 139 -6.13 -0.57 -2.33
N MET A 140 -5.42 -1.22 -1.40
CA MET A 140 -5.18 -2.67 -1.44
C MET A 140 -6.01 -3.49 -0.45
N SER A 141 -6.64 -2.85 0.56
CA SER A 141 -7.37 -3.55 1.63
C SER A 141 -8.58 -2.75 2.13
N GLY A 142 -9.57 -3.43 2.70
CA GLY A 142 -10.73 -2.79 3.32
C GLY A 142 -11.57 -1.95 2.34
N ALA A 143 -12.07 -0.80 2.80
CA ALA A 143 -12.87 0.12 1.99
C ALA A 143 -12.13 0.65 0.76
N GLU A 144 -10.81 0.86 0.87
CA GLU A 144 -9.96 1.32 -0.23
C GLU A 144 -9.94 0.32 -1.41
N LEU A 145 -9.97 -0.99 -1.09
CA LEU A 145 -10.03 -2.04 -2.12
C LEU A 145 -11.37 -2.03 -2.84
N VAL A 146 -12.47 -1.81 -2.12
CA VAL A 146 -13.82 -1.70 -2.70
C VAL A 146 -13.86 -0.52 -3.67
N LEU A 147 -13.37 0.65 -3.24
CA LEU A 147 -13.33 1.85 -4.08
C LEU A 147 -12.49 1.63 -5.34
N ARG A 148 -11.35 0.93 -5.22
CA ARG A 148 -10.52 0.54 -6.36
C ARG A 148 -11.25 -0.37 -7.35
N ARG A 149 -12.10 -1.31 -6.88
CA ARG A 149 -12.91 -2.17 -7.75
C ARG A 149 -13.96 -1.34 -8.52
N ILE A 150 -14.64 -0.42 -7.83
CA ILE A 150 -15.62 0.50 -8.44
C ILE A 150 -14.96 1.33 -9.55
N LEU A 151 -13.79 1.92 -9.28
CA LEU A 151 -13.02 2.68 -10.27
C LEU A 151 -12.71 1.85 -11.51
N ARG A 152 -12.13 0.67 -11.31
CA ARG A 152 -11.72 -0.22 -12.41
C ARG A 152 -12.91 -0.66 -13.25
N ARG A 153 -14.05 -0.95 -12.61
CA ARG A 153 -15.31 -1.26 -13.30
C ARG A 153 -15.78 -0.08 -14.14
N ALA A 154 -15.79 1.14 -13.60
CA ALA A 154 -16.18 2.34 -14.34
C ALA A 154 -15.29 2.61 -15.56
N VAL A 155 -13.95 2.58 -15.38
CA VAL A 155 -12.98 2.77 -16.47
C VAL A 155 -13.17 1.73 -17.58
N ARG A 156 -13.46 0.48 -17.21
CA ARG A 156 -13.74 -0.58 -18.19
C ARG A 156 -14.98 -0.27 -19.01
N PHE A 157 -16.10 0.07 -18.37
CA PHE A 157 -17.34 0.40 -19.10
C PHE A 157 -17.15 1.64 -19.99
N CYS A 158 -16.41 2.66 -19.53
CA CYS A 158 -16.01 3.80 -20.35
C CYS A 158 -15.26 3.35 -21.62
N THR A 159 -14.21 2.55 -21.48
CA THR A 159 -13.30 2.23 -22.60
C THR A 159 -13.79 1.09 -23.51
N GLN A 160 -14.32 0.00 -22.96
CA GLN A 160 -14.65 -1.21 -23.72
C GLN A 160 -16.08 -1.21 -24.27
N VAL A 161 -17.03 -0.58 -23.57
CA VAL A 161 -18.44 -0.57 -23.97
C VAL A 161 -18.83 0.77 -24.58
N LEU A 162 -18.58 1.87 -23.86
CA LEU A 162 -18.91 3.22 -24.34
C LEU A 162 -17.91 3.76 -25.36
N GLN A 163 -16.77 3.09 -25.57
CA GLN A 163 -15.70 3.51 -26.48
C GLN A 163 -15.23 4.95 -26.23
N ALA A 164 -15.29 5.39 -24.98
CA ALA A 164 -14.85 6.71 -24.56
C ALA A 164 -13.31 6.77 -24.45
N PRO A 165 -12.69 7.93 -24.75
CA PRO A 165 -11.25 8.09 -24.63
C PRO A 165 -10.79 8.05 -23.17
N GLN A 166 -9.50 7.77 -22.96
CA GLN A 166 -8.87 7.86 -21.64
C GLN A 166 -9.07 9.25 -21.03
N GLY A 167 -9.37 9.30 -19.73
CA GLY A 167 -9.67 10.53 -18.99
C GLY A 167 -11.15 10.93 -19.06
N ALA A 168 -11.98 10.22 -19.83
CA ALA A 168 -13.42 10.48 -19.90
C ALA A 168 -14.11 10.30 -18.54
N LEU A 169 -13.67 9.36 -17.71
CA LEU A 169 -14.27 9.14 -16.39
C LEU A 169 -14.03 10.32 -15.43
N ALA A 170 -12.78 10.75 -15.26
CA ALA A 170 -12.43 11.86 -14.37
C ALA A 170 -13.11 13.18 -14.81
N SER A 171 -13.28 13.36 -16.11
CA SER A 171 -13.90 14.56 -16.66
C SER A 171 -15.42 14.69 -16.42
N LEU A 172 -16.04 13.70 -15.77
CA LEU A 172 -17.42 13.74 -15.29
C LEU A 172 -17.53 14.29 -13.86
N VAL A 173 -16.43 14.41 -13.12
CA VAL A 173 -16.41 14.94 -11.74
C VAL A 173 -17.04 16.33 -11.65
N PRO A 174 -16.77 17.30 -12.55
CA PRO A 174 -17.40 18.62 -12.47
C PRO A 174 -18.94 18.55 -12.55
N THR A 175 -19.50 17.60 -13.31
CA THR A 175 -20.95 17.38 -13.37
C THR A 175 -21.49 16.79 -12.06
N VAL A 176 -20.71 15.92 -11.38
CA VAL A 176 -21.06 15.46 -10.03
C VAL A 176 -21.03 16.63 -9.04
N THR A 177 -19.99 17.48 -9.09
CA THR A 177 -19.88 18.67 -8.24
C THR A 177 -21.04 19.63 -8.46
N GLN A 178 -21.49 19.81 -9.71
CA GLN A 178 -22.64 20.64 -10.03
C GLN A 178 -23.94 20.10 -9.41
N THR A 179 -24.15 18.78 -9.43
CA THR A 179 -25.39 18.16 -8.93
C THR A 179 -25.41 18.00 -7.41
N LEU A 180 -24.26 17.72 -6.78
CA LEU A 180 -24.18 17.36 -5.35
C LEU A 180 -23.46 18.40 -4.48
N GLY A 181 -22.65 19.29 -5.06
CA GLY A 181 -21.72 20.14 -4.31
C GLY A 181 -22.34 21.25 -3.46
N ASP A 182 -23.65 21.47 -3.54
CA ASP A 182 -24.36 22.34 -2.59
C ASP A 182 -24.64 21.61 -1.26
N ALA A 183 -24.93 20.31 -1.31
CA ALA A 183 -25.12 19.47 -0.12
C ALA A 183 -23.79 18.96 0.45
N TYR A 184 -22.77 18.80 -0.40
CA TYR A 184 -21.44 18.28 -0.07
C TYR A 184 -20.35 19.26 -0.53
N PRO A 185 -20.10 20.37 0.20
CA PRO A 185 -19.17 21.44 -0.22
C PRO A 185 -17.73 20.98 -0.46
N GLU A 186 -17.29 19.92 0.20
CA GLU A 186 -16.00 19.25 0.03
C GLU A 186 -15.76 18.78 -1.41
N LEU A 187 -16.81 18.41 -2.16
CA LEU A 187 -16.69 18.07 -3.59
C LEU A 187 -16.15 19.25 -4.41
N LYS A 188 -16.54 20.48 -4.08
CA LYS A 188 -16.05 21.69 -4.76
C LYS A 188 -14.60 22.01 -4.38
N GLN A 189 -14.22 21.72 -3.15
CA GLN A 189 -12.88 22.00 -2.63
C GLN A 189 -11.84 21.04 -3.20
N GLU A 190 -12.21 19.77 -3.37
CA GLU A 190 -11.31 18.69 -3.76
C GLU A 190 -11.46 18.26 -5.23
N GLU A 191 -12.25 18.97 -6.05
CA GLU A 191 -12.56 18.60 -7.45
C GLU A 191 -11.33 18.19 -8.27
N ASP A 192 -10.31 19.06 -8.32
CA ASP A 192 -9.06 18.82 -9.05
C ASP A 192 -8.34 17.55 -8.54
N ARG A 193 -8.35 17.32 -7.22
CA ARG A 193 -7.72 16.16 -6.60
C ARG A 193 -8.49 14.89 -6.91
N ILE A 194 -9.82 14.92 -6.88
CA ILE A 194 -10.67 13.79 -7.26
C ILE A 194 -10.36 13.37 -8.70
N MET A 195 -10.32 14.35 -9.61
CA MET A 195 -9.98 14.13 -11.01
C MET A 195 -8.57 13.52 -11.18
N ASP A 196 -7.59 14.06 -10.47
CA ASP A 196 -6.21 13.55 -10.47
C ASP A 196 -6.12 12.10 -10.00
N VAL A 197 -6.77 11.76 -8.88
CA VAL A 197 -6.77 10.40 -8.32
C VAL A 197 -7.41 9.42 -9.31
N ILE A 198 -8.52 9.81 -9.95
CA ILE A 198 -9.20 8.96 -10.94
C ILE A 198 -8.31 8.76 -12.17
N ASN A 199 -7.74 9.82 -12.73
CA ASN A 199 -6.88 9.76 -13.91
C ASN A 199 -5.64 8.88 -13.68
N ASP A 200 -4.96 9.04 -12.54
CA ASP A 200 -3.77 8.26 -12.22
C ASP A 200 -4.08 6.76 -12.10
N ASN A 201 -5.18 6.42 -11.41
CA ASN A 201 -5.64 5.04 -11.28
C ASN A 201 -6.12 4.47 -12.61
N GLU A 202 -6.75 5.27 -13.47
CA GLU A 202 -7.13 4.90 -14.82
C GLU A 202 -5.90 4.56 -15.68
N VAL A 203 -4.87 5.41 -15.70
CA VAL A 203 -3.61 5.17 -16.43
C VAL A 203 -2.98 3.85 -16.01
N GLN A 204 -2.82 3.64 -14.69
CA GLN A 204 -2.22 2.42 -14.15
C GLN A 204 -3.05 1.19 -14.50
N PHE A 205 -4.37 1.30 -14.39
CA PHE A 205 -5.27 0.19 -14.67
C PHE A 205 -5.28 -0.17 -16.16
N LEU A 206 -5.34 0.80 -17.08
CA LEU A 206 -5.36 0.54 -18.52
C LEU A 206 -4.08 -0.15 -18.99
N ALA A 207 -2.92 0.24 -18.45
CA ALA A 207 -1.65 -0.43 -18.71
C ALA A 207 -1.69 -1.91 -18.28
N SER A 208 -2.20 -2.20 -17.07
CA SER A 208 -2.40 -3.57 -16.59
C SER A 208 -3.45 -4.34 -17.40
N LEU A 209 -4.59 -3.71 -17.72
CA LEU A 209 -5.73 -4.27 -18.45
C LEU A 209 -5.33 -4.80 -19.82
N GLN A 210 -4.53 -4.04 -20.57
CA GLN A 210 -4.03 -4.45 -21.88
C GLN A 210 -3.10 -5.67 -21.79
N HIS A 211 -2.32 -5.79 -20.71
CA HIS A 211 -1.43 -6.92 -20.52
C HIS A 211 -2.19 -8.16 -20.05
N GLY A 212 -3.07 -8.02 -19.05
CA GLY A 212 -3.89 -9.14 -18.56
C GLY A 212 -4.89 -9.67 -19.58
N SER A 213 -5.53 -8.80 -20.38
CA SER A 213 -6.42 -9.22 -21.46
C SER A 213 -5.69 -10.06 -22.52
N ARG A 214 -4.43 -9.72 -22.84
CA ARG A 214 -3.60 -10.52 -23.77
C ARG A 214 -3.33 -11.92 -23.22
N ILE A 215 -3.05 -12.03 -21.92
CA ILE A 215 -2.83 -13.32 -21.25
C ILE A 215 -4.12 -14.16 -21.26
N ILE A 216 -5.25 -13.57 -20.87
CA ILE A 216 -6.57 -14.25 -20.89
C ILE A 216 -6.90 -14.74 -22.30
N HIS A 217 -6.78 -13.88 -23.33
CA HIS A 217 -7.02 -14.26 -24.71
C HIS A 217 -6.05 -15.33 -25.23
N SER A 218 -4.76 -15.26 -24.86
CA SER A 218 -3.77 -16.29 -25.18
C SER A 218 -4.18 -17.64 -24.58
N THR A 219 -4.58 -17.67 -23.31
CA THR A 219 -4.98 -18.90 -22.61
C THR A 219 -6.25 -19.50 -23.21
N LEU A 220 -7.26 -18.66 -23.49
CA LEU A 220 -8.50 -19.08 -24.16
C LEU A 220 -8.27 -19.62 -25.58
N ARG A 221 -7.20 -19.19 -26.27
CA ARG A 221 -6.82 -19.72 -27.60
C ARG A 221 -6.04 -21.03 -27.53
N LYS A 222 -5.29 -21.25 -26.45
CA LYS A 222 -4.42 -22.43 -26.28
C LYS A 222 -5.17 -23.64 -25.74
N GLN A 223 -6.30 -23.44 -25.07
CA GLN A 223 -7.08 -24.50 -24.43
C GLN A 223 -8.58 -24.22 -24.53
N ASP A 224 -9.38 -25.26 -24.77
CA ASP A 224 -10.84 -25.18 -24.70
C ASP A 224 -11.29 -25.08 -23.23
N CYS A 225 -11.25 -23.86 -22.72
CA CYS A 225 -11.58 -23.54 -21.33
C CYS A 225 -13.07 -23.68 -21.02
N ARG A 226 -13.95 -23.81 -22.03
CA ARG A 226 -15.40 -24.05 -21.81
C ARG A 226 -15.67 -25.46 -21.28
N LYS A 227 -14.79 -26.43 -21.57
CA LYS A 227 -14.89 -27.81 -21.07
C LYS A 227 -14.05 -28.05 -19.82
N THR A 228 -12.93 -27.36 -19.68
CA THR A 228 -11.90 -27.65 -18.66
C THR A 228 -11.81 -26.62 -17.54
N GLY A 229 -12.57 -25.53 -17.61
CA GLY A 229 -12.42 -24.39 -16.72
C GLY A 229 -11.20 -23.54 -17.07
N PHE A 230 -11.21 -22.27 -16.67
CA PHE A 230 -10.05 -21.40 -16.83
C PHE A 230 -9.02 -21.68 -15.73
N PRO A 231 -7.71 -21.85 -16.04
CA PRO A 231 -6.71 -22.26 -15.05
C PRO A 231 -6.56 -21.28 -13.88
N ALA A 232 -6.79 -21.76 -12.65
CA ALA A 232 -6.68 -20.95 -11.43
C ALA A 232 -5.26 -20.39 -11.20
N SER A 233 -4.22 -21.12 -11.62
CA SER A 233 -2.83 -20.66 -11.58
C SER A 233 -2.57 -19.41 -12.43
N VAL A 234 -3.25 -19.28 -13.57
CA VAL A 234 -3.15 -18.10 -14.45
C VAL A 234 -3.89 -16.92 -13.83
N VAL A 235 -5.06 -17.16 -13.25
CA VAL A 235 -5.83 -16.14 -12.51
C VAL A 235 -5.03 -15.62 -11.32
N TRP A 236 -4.39 -16.53 -10.57
CA TRP A 236 -3.53 -16.18 -9.46
C TRP A 236 -2.29 -15.37 -9.89
N THR A 237 -1.67 -15.75 -11.01
CA THR A 237 -0.54 -14.99 -11.60
C THR A 237 -0.97 -13.58 -12.01
N LEU A 238 -2.14 -13.44 -12.67
CA LEU A 238 -2.71 -12.14 -13.02
C LEU A 238 -2.95 -11.29 -11.77
N HIS A 239 -3.49 -11.88 -10.71
CA HIS A 239 -3.73 -11.18 -9.45
C HIS A 239 -2.45 -10.77 -8.73
N ARG A 240 -1.52 -11.71 -8.51
CA ARG A 240 -0.30 -11.51 -7.74
C ARG A 240 0.73 -10.64 -8.46
N ASP A 241 1.03 -10.96 -9.72
CA ASP A 241 2.16 -10.37 -10.44
C ASP A 241 1.76 -9.10 -11.20
N LEU A 242 0.49 -9.00 -11.60
CA LEU A 242 -0.01 -7.90 -12.44
C LEU A 242 -1.07 -7.04 -11.73
N GLY A 243 -1.42 -7.36 -10.48
CA GLY A 243 -2.37 -6.62 -9.67
C GLY A 243 -3.80 -6.63 -10.23
N PHE A 244 -4.13 -7.64 -11.03
CA PHE A 244 -5.42 -7.78 -11.72
C PHE A 244 -6.50 -8.26 -10.73
N PRO A 245 -7.59 -7.51 -10.52
CA PRO A 245 -8.64 -7.94 -9.57
C PRO A 245 -9.24 -9.29 -9.98
N LEU A 246 -9.37 -10.22 -9.02
CA LEU A 246 -10.01 -11.52 -9.26
C LEU A 246 -11.44 -11.36 -9.78
N ASP A 247 -12.18 -10.40 -9.24
CA ASP A 247 -13.55 -10.06 -9.66
C ASP A 247 -13.62 -9.58 -11.11
N LEU A 248 -12.59 -8.89 -11.59
CA LEU A 248 -12.51 -8.48 -12.99
C LEU A 248 -12.19 -9.66 -13.90
N VAL A 249 -11.33 -10.58 -13.47
CA VAL A 249 -11.05 -11.82 -14.20
C VAL A 249 -12.33 -12.66 -14.32
N ASP A 250 -13.05 -12.84 -13.21
CA ASP A 250 -14.32 -13.57 -13.17
C ASP A 250 -15.32 -12.99 -14.16
N MET A 251 -15.55 -11.68 -14.09
CA MET A 251 -16.44 -10.95 -15.02
C MET A 251 -16.04 -11.13 -16.49
N MET A 252 -14.74 -11.02 -16.80
CA MET A 252 -14.23 -11.19 -18.17
C MET A 252 -14.40 -12.62 -18.70
N LEU A 253 -14.35 -13.62 -17.81
CA LEU A 253 -14.55 -15.02 -18.18
C LEU A 253 -16.04 -15.35 -18.32
N GLU A 254 -16.90 -14.81 -17.45
CA GLU A 254 -18.36 -14.94 -17.53
C GLU A 254 -18.89 -14.44 -18.87
N GLU A 255 -18.42 -13.28 -19.36
CA GLU A 255 -18.78 -12.75 -20.68
C GLU A 255 -18.37 -13.65 -21.86
N LYS A 256 -17.42 -14.55 -21.65
CA LYS A 256 -16.99 -15.56 -22.65
C LYS A 256 -17.64 -16.92 -22.44
N GLY A 257 -18.48 -17.05 -21.42
CA GLY A 257 -19.13 -18.29 -21.00
C GLY A 257 -18.14 -19.29 -20.41
N VAL A 258 -17.12 -18.82 -19.69
CA VAL A 258 -16.07 -19.62 -19.06
C VAL A 258 -16.04 -19.31 -17.57
N GLN A 259 -15.77 -20.30 -16.72
CA GLN A 259 -15.58 -20.09 -15.28
C GLN A 259 -14.23 -20.62 -14.81
N VAL A 260 -13.75 -20.05 -13.70
CA VAL A 260 -12.53 -20.49 -13.01
C VAL A 260 -12.88 -21.61 -12.05
N ASP A 261 -11.97 -22.58 -11.88
CA ASP A 261 -12.06 -23.53 -10.77
C ASP A 261 -11.86 -22.79 -9.43
N ARG A 262 -12.97 -22.57 -8.71
CA ARG A 262 -12.98 -21.85 -7.44
C ARG A 262 -12.22 -22.58 -6.34
N GLN A 263 -12.27 -23.92 -6.30
CA GLN A 263 -11.59 -24.69 -5.27
C GLN A 263 -10.07 -24.60 -5.43
N ASP A 264 -9.58 -24.69 -6.66
CA ASP A 264 -8.15 -24.58 -6.94
C ASP A 264 -7.63 -23.14 -6.71
N LEU A 265 -8.44 -22.13 -7.02
CA LEU A 265 -8.10 -20.72 -6.75
C LEU A 265 -8.06 -20.43 -5.24
N GLU A 266 -9.04 -20.91 -4.47
CA GLU A 266 -9.07 -20.78 -3.01
C GLU A 266 -7.88 -21.48 -2.34
N ARG A 267 -7.50 -22.66 -2.85
CA ARG A 267 -6.28 -23.37 -2.41
C ARG A 267 -5.03 -22.51 -2.62
N LEU A 268 -4.84 -21.93 -3.80
CA LEU A 268 -3.70 -21.04 -4.10
C LEU A 268 -3.67 -19.77 -3.24
N ILE A 269 -4.85 -19.20 -2.95
CA ILE A 269 -5.00 -18.06 -2.04
C ILE A 269 -4.60 -18.46 -0.61
N SER A 270 -5.11 -19.59 -0.11
CA SER A 270 -4.85 -20.11 1.23
C SER A 270 -3.38 -20.50 1.45
N GLU A 271 -2.75 -21.16 0.48
CA GLU A 271 -1.32 -21.51 0.52
C GLU A 271 -0.42 -20.27 0.64
N ASN A 272 -0.77 -19.17 -0.04
CA ASN A 272 -0.01 -17.92 0.06
C ASN A 272 -0.37 -17.09 1.31
N GLN A 273 -1.61 -17.18 1.80
CA GLN A 273 -2.00 -16.59 3.08
C GLN A 273 -1.27 -17.24 4.25
N LYS A 274 -0.94 -18.54 4.19
CA LYS A 274 -0.11 -19.21 5.20
C LYS A 274 1.31 -18.62 5.29
N VAL A 275 1.91 -18.27 4.14
CA VAL A 275 3.24 -17.62 4.10
C VAL A 275 3.19 -16.16 4.62
N ALA A 276 2.07 -15.47 4.43
CA ALA A 276 1.84 -14.14 5.00
C ALA A 276 1.45 -14.18 6.49
N SER A 277 0.73 -15.22 6.91
CA SER A 277 0.26 -15.41 8.29
C SER A 277 1.36 -15.91 9.21
N GLU A 278 2.41 -16.56 8.70
CA GLU A 278 3.63 -16.85 9.48
C GLU A 278 4.37 -15.57 9.92
N LYS A 279 4.12 -14.41 9.28
CA LYS A 279 4.56 -13.08 9.75
C LYS A 279 3.52 -12.34 10.62
N GLN A 280 2.32 -12.89 10.80
CA GLN A 280 1.21 -12.30 11.57
C GLN A 280 0.60 -13.27 12.61
N ALA A 281 1.29 -14.36 12.94
CA ALA A 281 0.84 -15.44 13.83
C ALA A 281 0.82 -15.06 15.33
N GLY A 282 0.47 -13.80 15.65
CA GLY A 282 0.36 -13.29 17.02
C GLY A 282 -1.01 -12.69 17.36
N VAL A 283 -1.97 -12.59 16.43
CA VAL A 283 -3.28 -11.99 16.72
C VAL A 283 -4.20 -13.04 17.35
N ARG A 284 -4.05 -13.23 18.66
CA ARG A 284 -4.97 -14.01 19.49
C ARG A 284 -6.32 -13.28 19.59
N SER A 285 -7.44 -14.01 19.58
CA SER A 285 -8.81 -13.47 19.66
C SER A 285 -8.96 -12.44 20.78
N HIS A 286 -9.34 -11.22 20.44
CA HIS A 286 -9.52 -10.10 21.35
C HIS A 286 -10.84 -10.21 22.12
N VAL A 287 -10.83 -9.85 23.41
CA VAL A 287 -12.03 -9.72 24.24
C VAL A 287 -12.53 -8.29 24.08
N THR A 288 -13.48 -8.08 23.17
CA THR A 288 -14.10 -6.76 22.93
C THR A 288 -15.44 -6.68 23.66
N LEU A 289 -15.78 -5.51 24.22
CA LEU A 289 -17.10 -5.31 24.81
C LEU A 289 -18.14 -5.15 23.69
N ASP A 290 -19.09 -6.07 23.61
CA ASP A 290 -20.22 -5.95 22.71
C ASP A 290 -21.27 -4.93 23.22
N VAL A 291 -22.28 -4.68 22.39
CA VAL A 291 -23.35 -3.73 22.68
C VAL A 291 -24.15 -4.11 23.93
N HIS A 292 -24.35 -5.40 24.22
CA HIS A 292 -25.10 -5.82 25.40
C HIS A 292 -24.32 -5.63 26.68
N VAL A 293 -23.02 -5.93 26.67
CA VAL A 293 -22.15 -5.71 27.82
C VAL A 293 -22.09 -4.22 28.14
N LEU A 294 -21.91 -3.35 27.13
CA LEU A 294 -21.95 -1.89 27.32
C LEU A 294 -23.27 -1.40 27.93
N ALA A 295 -24.38 -1.92 27.44
CA ALA A 295 -25.69 -1.54 27.94
C ALA A 295 -26.00 -2.14 29.32
N GLU A 296 -25.48 -3.32 29.64
CA GLU A 296 -25.57 -3.90 30.99
C GLU A 296 -24.77 -3.08 32.00
N LEU A 297 -23.56 -2.62 31.64
CA LEU A 297 -22.77 -1.69 32.46
C LEU A 297 -23.54 -0.40 32.75
N GLN A 298 -24.19 0.18 31.72
CA GLN A 298 -25.05 1.35 31.89
C GLN A 298 -26.26 1.07 32.80
N ARG A 299 -26.92 -0.09 32.63
CA ARG A 299 -28.06 -0.51 33.46
C ARG A 299 -27.67 -0.68 34.92
N LEU A 300 -26.49 -1.26 35.17
CA LEU A 300 -25.90 -1.40 36.50
C LEU A 300 -25.30 -0.09 37.04
N GLN A 301 -25.35 0.99 36.25
CA GLN A 301 -24.79 2.30 36.59
C GLN A 301 -23.31 2.23 36.98
N VAL A 302 -22.56 1.34 36.31
CA VAL A 302 -21.11 1.29 36.47
C VAL A 302 -20.53 2.61 35.94
N PRO A 303 -19.82 3.40 36.78
CA PRO A 303 -19.26 4.66 36.32
C PRO A 303 -18.14 4.44 35.29
N HIS A 304 -17.92 5.41 34.41
CA HIS A 304 -16.74 5.43 33.56
C HIS A 304 -15.46 5.58 34.40
N SER A 305 -14.39 4.93 33.98
CA SER A 305 -13.09 5.00 34.65
C SER A 305 -12.53 6.43 34.64
N ASP A 306 -12.09 6.93 35.79
CA ASP A 306 -11.26 8.13 35.85
C ASP A 306 -9.84 7.82 35.35
N ASP A 307 -9.54 8.28 34.13
CA ASP A 307 -8.24 8.07 33.48
C ASP A 307 -7.33 9.31 33.53
N SER A 308 -7.66 10.32 34.35
CA SER A 308 -6.91 11.58 34.43
C SER A 308 -5.45 11.40 34.90
N LEU A 309 -5.18 10.35 35.69
CA LEU A 309 -3.85 10.01 36.19
C LEU A 309 -2.82 9.77 35.08
N LYS A 310 -3.26 9.37 33.87
CA LYS A 310 -2.34 9.15 32.73
C LYS A 310 -1.58 10.41 32.31
N TYR A 311 -2.07 11.60 32.68
CA TYR A 311 -1.42 12.90 32.41
C TYR A 311 -0.65 13.48 33.60
N GLN A 312 -0.67 12.86 34.78
CA GLN A 312 -0.09 13.41 36.01
C GLN A 312 1.35 12.94 36.29
N TYR A 313 2.16 12.80 35.25
CA TYR A 313 3.59 12.49 35.37
C TYR A 313 4.43 13.75 35.56
N ARG A 314 5.60 13.60 36.18
CA ARG A 314 6.53 14.70 36.47
C ARG A 314 7.97 14.31 36.23
N LEU A 315 8.85 15.31 36.12
CA LEU A 315 10.30 15.11 36.10
C LEU A 315 10.85 15.23 37.52
N GLU A 316 11.50 14.17 38.00
CA GLU A 316 12.31 14.17 39.23
C GLU A 316 13.74 13.78 38.88
N LYS A 317 14.71 14.66 39.15
CA LYS A 317 16.14 14.42 38.82
C LYS A 317 16.32 13.93 37.36
N ASP A 318 15.66 14.63 36.42
CA ASP A 318 15.64 14.33 34.98
C ASP A 318 15.06 12.96 34.57
N ARG A 319 14.30 12.31 35.46
CA ARG A 319 13.58 11.07 35.16
C ARG A 319 12.07 11.29 35.23
N TYR A 320 11.35 10.71 34.27
CA TYR A 320 9.89 10.66 34.33
C TYR A 320 9.45 9.75 35.46
N VAL A 321 8.66 10.30 36.36
CA VAL A 321 7.97 9.58 37.43
C VAL A 321 6.49 9.59 37.12
N PHE A 322 5.94 8.39 36.94
CA PHE A 322 4.52 8.17 36.72
C PHE A 322 3.81 7.97 38.06
N PRO A 323 2.57 8.46 38.23
CA PRO A 323 1.85 8.33 39.49
C PRO A 323 1.51 6.86 39.78
N ALA A 324 1.68 6.45 41.03
CA ALA A 324 1.15 5.19 41.51
C ALA A 324 -0.38 5.21 41.43
N CYS A 325 -0.98 4.07 41.08
CA CYS A 325 -2.42 3.97 40.92
C CYS A 325 -2.95 2.71 41.60
N SER A 326 -3.86 2.92 42.55
CA SER A 326 -4.67 1.87 43.16
C SER A 326 -6.11 2.04 42.67
N ALA A 327 -6.74 0.94 42.27
CA ALA A 327 -8.09 0.95 41.73
C ALA A 327 -8.91 -0.23 42.27
N THR A 328 -10.23 -0.16 42.09
CA THR A 328 -11.16 -1.25 42.37
C THR A 328 -11.72 -1.78 41.05
N ILE A 329 -11.80 -3.10 40.91
CA ILE A 329 -12.47 -3.73 39.78
C ILE A 329 -13.97 -3.47 39.91
N LEU A 330 -14.53 -2.69 38.99
CA LEU A 330 -15.96 -2.39 38.95
C LEU A 330 -16.76 -3.45 38.21
N ALA A 331 -16.16 -4.04 37.18
CA ALA A 331 -16.78 -5.10 36.41
C ALA A 331 -15.73 -5.95 35.68
N LEU A 332 -16.06 -7.23 35.51
CA LEU A 332 -15.33 -8.19 34.68
C LEU A 332 -16.25 -8.66 33.54
N SER A 333 -15.67 -8.88 32.36
CA SER A 333 -16.36 -9.52 31.25
C SER A 333 -15.50 -10.59 30.60
N ASP A 334 -16.12 -11.71 30.24
CA ASP A 334 -15.50 -12.79 29.46
C ASP A 334 -15.54 -12.55 27.93
N GLY A 335 -16.06 -11.39 27.51
CA GLY A 335 -16.25 -11.00 26.11
C GLY A 335 -17.64 -11.28 25.56
N ARG A 336 -18.54 -11.87 26.35
CA ARG A 336 -19.96 -12.09 25.99
C ARG A 336 -20.93 -11.54 27.03
N THR A 337 -20.53 -11.64 28.30
CA THR A 337 -21.36 -11.24 29.44
C THR A 337 -20.52 -10.61 30.54
N LEU A 338 -21.17 -9.90 31.46
CA LEU A 338 -20.55 -9.52 32.73
C LEU A 338 -20.52 -10.73 33.66
N VAL A 339 -19.38 -10.94 34.31
CA VAL A 339 -19.15 -12.05 35.24
C VAL A 339 -18.68 -11.51 36.59
N GLN A 340 -19.01 -12.24 37.67
CA GLN A 340 -18.56 -11.86 39.01
C GLN A 340 -17.10 -12.24 39.26
N GLU A 341 -16.65 -13.34 38.64
CA GLU A 341 -15.28 -13.84 38.74
C GLU A 341 -14.78 -14.44 37.44
N VAL A 342 -13.46 -14.45 37.27
CA VAL A 342 -12.76 -15.06 36.14
C VAL A 342 -11.68 -15.99 36.68
N SER A 343 -11.77 -17.27 36.31
CA SER A 343 -10.80 -18.30 36.72
C SER A 343 -9.45 -18.17 36.00
N GLU A 344 -8.43 -18.81 36.56
CA GLU A 344 -7.09 -18.92 35.97
C GLU A 344 -7.12 -19.35 34.49
N GLY A 345 -6.20 -18.77 33.70
CA GLY A 345 -5.98 -19.07 32.29
C GLY A 345 -6.99 -18.43 31.34
N ARG A 346 -8.03 -17.77 31.86
CA ARG A 346 -9.06 -17.11 31.05
C ARG A 346 -8.69 -15.65 30.78
N ARG A 347 -9.00 -15.22 29.56
CA ARG A 347 -8.93 -13.80 29.18
C ARG A 347 -10.22 -13.10 29.59
N CYS A 348 -10.09 -11.88 30.07
CA CYS A 348 -11.21 -11.05 30.44
C CYS A 348 -10.94 -9.57 30.17
N ALA A 349 -12.01 -8.82 30.04
CA ALA A 349 -12.01 -7.37 30.08
C ALA A 349 -12.24 -6.91 31.52
N VAL A 350 -11.34 -6.07 32.03
CA VAL A 350 -11.37 -5.50 33.38
C VAL A 350 -11.68 -4.02 33.30
N ILE A 351 -12.75 -3.60 33.96
CA ILE A 351 -13.16 -2.19 34.10
C ILE A 351 -12.87 -1.75 35.52
N LEU A 352 -12.16 -0.62 35.65
CA LEU A 352 -11.70 -0.07 36.92
C LEU A 352 -12.38 1.26 37.24
N ASP A 353 -12.44 1.65 38.50
CA ASP A 353 -12.92 2.98 38.90
C ASP A 353 -11.99 4.10 38.46
N ARG A 354 -10.69 3.82 38.42
CA ARG A 354 -9.65 4.73 37.92
C ARG A 354 -8.49 3.97 37.28
N THR A 355 -7.72 4.63 36.44
CA THR A 355 -6.54 4.01 35.82
C THR A 355 -5.48 5.05 35.44
N CYS A 356 -4.20 4.66 35.55
CA CYS A 356 -3.08 5.43 35.02
C CYS A 356 -2.68 4.99 33.60
N PHE A 357 -3.28 3.92 33.06
CA PHE A 357 -3.01 3.41 31.72
C PHE A 357 -3.67 4.30 30.66
N TYR A 358 -2.94 4.53 29.58
CA TYR A 358 -3.40 5.16 28.34
C TYR A 358 -4.04 4.09 27.46
N ALA A 359 -5.31 4.29 27.13
CA ALA A 359 -6.01 3.51 26.13
C ALA A 359 -5.60 3.93 24.72
N GLU A 360 -5.51 3.00 23.78
CA GLU A 360 -5.19 3.30 22.38
C GLU A 360 -6.19 4.32 21.80
N GLN A 361 -5.71 5.51 21.45
CA GLN A 361 -6.49 6.61 20.87
C GLN A 361 -5.56 7.69 20.28
N GLY A 362 -6.08 8.52 19.38
CA GLY A 362 -5.34 9.66 18.82
C GLY A 362 -4.05 9.29 18.10
N GLY A 363 -3.99 8.08 17.52
CA GLY A 363 -2.80 7.54 16.85
C GLY A 363 -1.71 7.00 17.78
N GLN A 364 -1.82 7.13 19.09
CA GLN A 364 -0.88 6.54 20.05
C GLN A 364 -1.34 5.14 20.50
N SER A 365 -0.43 4.17 20.48
CA SER A 365 -0.65 2.83 21.02
C SER A 365 -0.90 2.86 22.52
N HIS A 366 -1.69 1.89 22.99
CA HIS A 366 -1.97 1.70 24.41
C HIS A 366 -0.71 1.41 25.23
N ASP A 367 -0.85 1.56 26.55
CA ASP A 367 0.20 1.11 27.47
C ASP A 367 0.23 -0.40 27.67
N LEU A 368 1.40 -0.82 28.14
CA LEU A 368 1.67 -2.15 28.64
C LEU A 368 1.94 -2.09 30.14
N GLY A 369 1.78 -3.22 30.81
CA GLY A 369 2.00 -3.32 32.25
C GLY A 369 1.27 -4.51 32.84
N TYR A 370 1.02 -4.45 34.13
CA TYR A 370 0.32 -5.50 34.85
C TYR A 370 -0.45 -4.95 36.06
N LEU A 371 -1.42 -5.74 36.52
CA LEU A 371 -2.14 -5.51 37.77
C LEU A 371 -1.61 -6.46 38.84
N THR A 372 -1.69 -6.04 40.11
CA THR A 372 -1.49 -6.93 41.27
C THR A 372 -2.70 -6.79 42.18
N CYS A 373 -3.29 -7.90 42.61
CA CYS A 373 -4.47 -7.89 43.47
C CYS A 373 -4.04 -7.90 44.95
N SER A 374 -4.67 -7.08 45.78
CA SER A 374 -4.33 -6.97 47.21
C SER A 374 -4.53 -8.29 47.99
N ARG A 375 -5.45 -9.14 47.51
CA ARG A 375 -5.72 -10.49 48.04
C ARG A 375 -4.69 -11.53 47.56
N LEU A 376 -4.02 -11.26 46.44
CA LEU A 376 -3.11 -12.15 45.72
C LEU A 376 -1.80 -11.40 45.43
N GLN A 377 -1.12 -10.92 46.48
CA GLN A 377 -0.01 -9.96 46.34
C GLN A 377 1.18 -10.52 45.55
N ASP A 378 1.38 -11.84 45.54
CA ASP A 378 2.45 -12.52 44.80
C ASP A 378 2.08 -12.81 43.33
N MET A 379 0.87 -12.46 42.90
CA MET A 379 0.36 -12.76 41.56
C MET A 379 0.25 -11.51 40.71
N VAL A 380 0.77 -11.61 39.49
CA VAL A 380 0.71 -10.55 38.48
C VAL A 380 -0.29 -10.91 37.41
N PHE A 381 -1.07 -9.92 36.98
CA PHE A 381 -2.08 -10.04 35.94
C PHE A 381 -1.66 -9.17 34.75
N PRO A 382 -1.03 -9.75 33.72
CA PRO A 382 -0.54 -8.98 32.58
C PRO A 382 -1.68 -8.28 31.85
N VAL A 383 -1.50 -6.99 31.58
CA VAL A 383 -2.40 -6.21 30.75
C VAL A 383 -1.89 -6.30 29.32
N GLU A 384 -2.63 -7.02 28.47
CA GLU A 384 -2.25 -7.25 27.08
C GLU A 384 -2.63 -6.07 26.19
N ARG A 385 -3.74 -5.40 26.51
CA ARG A 385 -4.30 -4.29 25.73
C ARG A 385 -5.12 -3.35 26.58
N VAL A 386 -5.13 -2.06 26.23
CA VAL A 386 -6.03 -1.08 26.83
C VAL A 386 -6.75 -0.29 25.73
N GLU A 387 -8.08 -0.31 25.74
CA GLU A 387 -8.90 0.34 24.72
C GLU A 387 -10.00 1.20 25.36
N ARG A 388 -10.50 2.18 24.61
CA ARG A 388 -11.67 2.97 25.01
C ARG A 388 -12.89 2.50 24.22
N VAL A 389 -13.89 1.96 24.92
CA VAL A 389 -15.12 1.45 24.28
C VAL A 389 -16.34 1.98 25.03
N GLY A 390 -17.22 2.69 24.33
CA GLY A 390 -18.44 3.27 24.92
C GLY A 390 -18.18 4.21 26.12
N GLY A 391 -17.01 4.87 26.15
CA GLY A 391 -16.57 5.73 27.26
C GLY A 391 -15.82 5.03 28.39
N TYR A 392 -15.83 3.69 28.46
CA TYR A 392 -15.08 2.91 29.45
C TYR A 392 -13.65 2.65 29.00
N VAL A 393 -12.72 2.62 29.96
CA VAL A 393 -11.35 2.14 29.73
C VAL A 393 -11.30 0.65 30.05
N VAL A 394 -11.04 -0.14 29.01
CA VAL A 394 -11.09 -1.60 29.05
C VAL A 394 -9.67 -2.15 29.07
N HIS A 395 -9.31 -2.85 30.13
CA HIS A 395 -8.02 -3.53 30.25
C HIS A 395 -8.24 -5.00 29.89
N GLN A 396 -7.66 -5.46 28.79
CA GLN A 396 -7.67 -6.88 28.44
C GLN A 396 -6.57 -7.59 29.22
N VAL A 397 -6.99 -8.52 30.07
CA VAL A 397 -6.12 -9.20 31.03
C VAL A 397 -6.27 -10.71 30.87
N THR A 398 -5.15 -11.42 30.94
CA THR A 398 -5.15 -12.88 31.14
C THR A 398 -5.07 -13.14 32.64
N ALA A 399 -6.14 -13.71 33.20
CA ALA A 399 -6.22 -14.05 34.62
C ALA A 399 -5.20 -15.15 34.94
N THR A 400 -4.17 -14.83 35.74
CA THR A 400 -3.18 -15.81 36.24
C THR A 400 -3.66 -16.55 37.47
N GLU A 401 -4.69 -16.02 38.12
CA GLU A 401 -5.40 -16.56 39.27
C GLU A 401 -6.84 -16.04 39.25
N ASN A 402 -7.69 -16.49 40.17
CA ASN A 402 -9.07 -16.02 40.25
C ASN A 402 -9.15 -14.50 40.55
N LEU A 403 -9.70 -13.72 39.60
CA LEU A 403 -10.03 -12.30 39.76
C LEU A 403 -11.54 -12.12 39.98
N GLN A 404 -11.91 -11.23 40.89
CA GLN A 404 -13.32 -10.98 41.22
C GLN A 404 -13.68 -9.49 41.13
N THR A 405 -14.94 -9.20 40.81
CA THR A 405 -15.47 -7.84 40.93
C THR A 405 -15.39 -7.38 42.39
N GLY A 406 -14.94 -6.14 42.61
CA GLY A 406 -14.68 -5.58 43.93
C GLY A 406 -13.24 -5.79 44.44
N ASP A 407 -12.41 -6.59 43.77
CA ASP A 407 -11.00 -6.72 44.12
C ASP A 407 -10.27 -5.38 43.99
N ARG A 408 -9.40 -5.09 44.96
CA ARG A 408 -8.51 -3.93 44.93
C ARG A 408 -7.20 -4.27 44.26
N VAL A 409 -6.87 -3.54 43.20
CA VAL A 409 -5.68 -3.76 42.38
C VAL A 409 -4.73 -2.57 42.42
N GLN A 410 -3.43 -2.86 42.41
CA GLN A 410 -2.38 -1.87 42.10
C GLN A 410 -1.99 -2.01 40.63
N LEU A 411 -1.87 -0.88 39.96
CA LEU A 411 -1.59 -0.76 38.53
C LEU A 411 -0.11 -0.43 38.34
N HIS A 412 0.60 -1.28 37.61
CA HIS A 412 2.03 -1.14 37.33
C HIS A 412 2.24 -0.93 35.84
N LEU A 413 2.60 0.29 35.45
CA LEU A 413 2.92 0.64 34.06
C LEU A 413 4.31 0.16 33.67
N ASP A 414 4.47 -0.29 32.44
CA ASP A 414 5.77 -0.30 31.80
C ASP A 414 6.18 1.14 31.46
N GLY A 415 6.95 1.74 32.38
CA GLY A 415 7.43 3.12 32.24
C GLY A 415 8.34 3.34 31.03
N ALA A 416 9.07 2.31 30.58
CA ALA A 416 9.94 2.42 29.43
C ALA A 416 9.14 2.44 28.11
N HIS A 417 8.12 1.57 28.00
CA HIS A 417 7.16 1.59 26.90
C HIS A 417 6.42 2.93 26.83
N ARG A 418 5.83 3.37 27.95
CA ARG A 418 5.12 4.65 28.04
C ARG A 418 6.00 5.82 27.60
N LEU A 419 7.23 5.90 28.11
CA LEU A 419 8.16 6.97 27.76
C LEU A 419 8.51 6.93 26.27
N SER A 420 8.71 5.74 25.70
CA SER A 420 8.99 5.57 24.26
C SER A 420 7.84 6.06 23.38
N CYS A 421 6.59 5.79 23.78
CA CYS A 421 5.40 6.34 23.15
C CYS A 421 5.35 7.88 23.30
N MET A 422 5.59 8.43 24.49
CA MET A 422 5.62 9.89 24.73
C MET A 422 6.68 10.61 23.90
N VAL A 423 7.87 10.03 23.78
CA VAL A 423 8.97 10.53 22.93
C VAL A 423 8.49 10.67 21.51
N LYS A 424 7.99 9.58 20.93
CA LYS A 424 7.55 9.55 19.52
C LYS A 424 6.31 10.40 19.29
N HIS A 425 5.39 10.51 20.25
CA HIS A 425 4.22 11.37 20.12
C HIS A 425 4.62 12.84 20.09
N THR A 426 5.47 13.27 21.03
CA THR A 426 5.99 14.65 21.03
C THR A 426 6.80 14.92 19.76
N ALA A 427 7.61 13.96 19.32
CA ALA A 427 8.36 14.06 18.07
C ALA A 427 7.44 14.17 16.83
N THR A 428 6.28 13.51 16.82
CA THR A 428 5.26 13.70 15.77
C THR A 428 4.77 15.15 15.70
N HIS A 429 4.51 15.79 16.84
CA HIS A 429 4.12 17.21 16.88
C HIS A 429 5.22 18.14 16.37
N VAL A 430 6.47 17.86 16.73
CA VAL A 430 7.63 18.61 16.23
C VAL A 430 7.81 18.40 14.72
N LEU A 431 7.65 17.17 14.24
CA LEU A 431 7.74 16.82 12.82
C LEU A 431 6.63 17.48 12.00
N ASN A 432 5.38 17.45 12.48
CA ASN A 432 4.23 18.08 11.83
C ASN A 432 4.47 19.60 11.67
N PHE A 433 4.91 20.25 12.74
CA PHE A 433 5.28 21.66 12.71
C PHE A 433 6.43 21.94 11.73
N ALA A 434 7.51 21.14 11.77
CA ALA A 434 8.66 21.30 10.89
C ALA A 434 8.29 21.13 9.41
N LEU A 435 7.46 20.14 9.07
CA LEU A 435 6.96 19.92 7.70
C LEU A 435 6.18 21.13 7.20
N ARG A 436 5.24 21.65 8.00
CA ARG A 436 4.46 22.84 7.64
C ARG A 436 5.34 24.09 7.52
N LYS A 437 6.34 24.26 8.39
CA LYS A 437 7.29 25.39 8.32
C LYS A 437 8.15 25.37 7.07
N VAL A 438 8.55 24.19 6.60
CA VAL A 438 9.42 24.03 5.42
C VAL A 438 8.63 23.99 4.10
N LEU A 439 7.48 23.31 4.09
CA LEU A 439 6.70 23.05 2.87
C LEU A 439 5.51 24.01 2.69
N GLY A 440 5.13 24.75 3.73
CA GLY A 440 4.05 25.71 3.72
C GLY A 440 2.73 25.20 4.33
N PRO A 441 1.71 26.07 4.42
CA PRO A 441 0.48 25.83 5.19
C PRO A 441 -0.47 24.79 4.58
N ALA A 442 -0.28 24.40 3.32
CA ALA A 442 -1.09 23.36 2.65
C ALA A 442 -0.77 21.93 3.10
N VAL A 443 0.22 21.77 3.99
CA VAL A 443 0.52 20.49 4.63
C VAL A 443 -0.44 20.26 5.79
N HIS A 444 -1.25 19.21 5.64
CA HIS A 444 -2.20 18.74 6.63
C HIS A 444 -1.89 17.30 7.01
N GLN A 445 -2.05 16.96 8.29
CA GLN A 445 -1.98 15.59 8.76
C GLN A 445 -3.16 14.79 8.15
N ARG A 446 -2.86 13.62 7.60
CA ARG A 446 -3.85 12.65 7.10
C ARG A 446 -3.86 11.36 7.92
N GLY A 447 -2.85 11.14 8.75
CA GLY A 447 -2.81 10.03 9.69
C GLY A 447 -1.54 10.00 10.51
N SER A 448 -1.61 9.38 11.68
CA SER A 448 -0.45 9.14 12.53
C SER A 448 -0.57 7.79 13.21
N HIS A 449 0.58 7.13 13.41
CA HIS A 449 0.67 5.94 14.25
C HIS A 449 1.97 5.98 15.06
N VAL A 450 1.83 6.00 16.37
CA VAL A 450 2.90 6.15 17.36
C VAL A 450 2.85 4.95 18.30
N ALA A 451 3.88 4.10 18.21
CA ALA A 451 4.14 2.99 19.11
C ALA A 451 5.56 3.09 19.66
N ALA A 452 5.90 2.33 20.70
CA ALA A 452 7.22 2.37 21.31
C ALA A 452 8.38 2.10 20.33
N ASP A 453 8.15 1.34 19.27
CA ASP A 453 9.13 0.96 18.23
C ASP A 453 8.94 1.70 16.90
N ARG A 454 7.86 2.49 16.74
CA ARG A 454 7.46 3.02 15.43
C ARG A 454 6.84 4.41 15.49
N LEU A 455 7.35 5.32 14.65
CA LEU A 455 6.72 6.60 14.33
C LEU A 455 6.39 6.62 12.83
N ARG A 456 5.09 6.65 12.50
CA ARG A 456 4.57 6.80 11.15
C ARG A 456 3.73 8.08 11.07
N PHE A 457 3.98 8.90 10.06
CA PHE A 457 3.25 10.14 9.85
C PHE A 457 2.84 10.30 8.38
N ASP A 458 1.55 10.49 8.15
CA ASP A 458 0.96 10.65 6.83
C ASP A 458 0.45 12.09 6.67
N PHE A 459 0.84 12.75 5.58
CA PHE A 459 0.56 14.17 5.38
C PHE A 459 0.33 14.52 3.91
N SER A 460 -0.42 15.59 3.66
CA SER A 460 -0.66 16.09 2.32
C SER A 460 0.55 16.84 1.76
N VAL A 461 0.97 16.47 0.54
CA VAL A 461 2.06 17.12 -0.18
C VAL A 461 1.92 16.90 -1.68
N LYS A 462 2.26 17.91 -2.50
CA LYS A 462 2.09 17.87 -3.97
C LYS A 462 2.94 16.80 -4.66
N GLY A 463 4.04 16.36 -4.04
CA GLY A 463 4.94 15.33 -4.57
C GLY A 463 6.01 14.93 -3.54
N SER A 464 6.92 14.04 -3.94
CA SER A 464 8.01 13.57 -3.07
C SER A 464 8.91 14.71 -2.59
N LEU A 465 9.40 14.58 -1.37
CA LEU A 465 10.31 15.56 -0.78
C LEU A 465 11.70 15.41 -1.38
N SER A 466 12.29 16.55 -1.75
CA SER A 466 13.68 16.62 -2.18
C SER A 466 14.65 16.43 -1.00
N GLY A 467 15.87 15.96 -1.28
CA GLY A 467 16.93 15.83 -0.28
C GLY A 467 17.15 17.10 0.56
N PRO A 468 17.24 18.30 -0.04
CA PRO A 468 17.34 19.55 0.72
C PRO A 468 16.14 19.85 1.63
N GLN A 469 14.91 19.57 1.18
CA GLN A 469 13.71 19.73 2.02
C GLN A 469 13.73 18.79 3.22
N LEU A 470 14.08 17.51 3.00
CA LEU A 470 14.23 16.53 4.08
C LEU A 470 15.29 16.95 5.10
N GLN A 471 16.46 17.43 4.64
CA GLN A 471 17.49 17.98 5.51
C GLN A 471 17.01 19.18 6.31
N GLN A 472 16.25 20.09 5.69
CA GLN A 472 15.73 21.27 6.35
C GLN A 472 14.67 20.93 7.41
N VAL A 473 13.82 19.94 7.14
CA VAL A 473 12.86 19.41 8.13
C VAL A 473 13.62 18.81 9.32
N GLU A 474 14.59 17.91 9.08
CA GLU A 474 15.40 17.34 10.17
C GLU A 474 16.18 18.41 10.96
N ARG A 475 16.69 19.46 10.29
CA ARG A 475 17.36 20.58 10.97
C ARG A 475 16.38 21.33 11.87
N CYS A 476 15.19 21.67 11.37
CA CYS A 476 14.15 22.34 12.17
C CYS A 476 13.78 21.52 13.41
N VAL A 477 13.60 20.21 13.26
CA VAL A 477 13.35 19.30 14.39
C VAL A 477 14.51 19.35 15.38
N ARG A 478 15.76 19.25 14.91
CA ARG A 478 16.95 19.29 15.77
C ARG A 478 17.08 20.61 16.53
N ASP A 479 16.78 21.74 15.89
CA ASP A 479 16.83 23.05 16.53
C ASP A 479 15.83 23.14 17.70
N ILE A 480 14.62 22.60 17.52
CA ILE A 480 13.59 22.52 18.57
C ILE A 480 13.98 21.56 19.70
N VAL A 481 14.58 20.41 19.36
CA VAL A 481 15.07 19.45 20.35
C VAL A 481 16.23 20.05 21.16
N ALA A 482 17.19 20.70 20.50
CA ALA A 482 18.34 21.35 21.12
C ALA A 482 17.93 22.52 22.03
N ALA A 483 16.87 23.27 21.66
CA ALA A 483 16.31 24.34 22.48
C ALA A 483 15.64 23.82 23.77
N ASN A 484 15.34 22.51 23.86
CA ASN A 484 14.77 21.85 25.04
C ASN A 484 13.56 22.60 25.64
N GLN A 485 12.66 23.00 24.75
CA GLN A 485 11.48 23.81 25.05
C GLN A 485 10.50 23.02 25.94
N ALA A 486 9.79 23.73 26.81
CA ALA A 486 8.74 23.13 27.64
C ALA A 486 7.52 22.73 26.79
N VAL A 487 6.78 21.72 27.23
CA VAL A 487 5.53 21.27 26.63
C VAL A 487 4.38 21.53 27.59
N TYR A 488 3.37 22.23 27.11
CA TYR A 488 2.21 22.65 27.88
C TYR A 488 0.95 21.94 27.39
N SER A 489 0.01 21.74 28.29
CA SER A 489 -1.33 21.26 27.93
C SER A 489 -2.40 21.87 28.81
N LEU A 490 -3.58 22.11 28.24
CA LEU A 490 -4.72 22.66 28.95
C LEU A 490 -6.03 22.10 28.36
N GLU A 491 -6.98 21.76 29.22
CA GLU A 491 -8.35 21.42 28.80
C GLU A 491 -9.19 22.68 28.66
N LEU A 492 -9.89 22.80 27.53
CA LEU A 492 -10.70 23.96 27.17
C LEU A 492 -12.00 23.51 26.50
N PRO A 493 -13.09 24.29 26.63
CA PRO A 493 -14.26 24.12 25.80
C PRO A 493 -13.89 24.20 24.31
N VAL A 494 -14.49 23.35 23.46
CA VAL A 494 -14.21 23.28 22.01
C VAL A 494 -14.24 24.66 21.35
N GLN A 495 -15.25 25.47 21.68
CA GLN A 495 -15.42 26.82 21.13
C GLN A 495 -14.27 27.76 21.49
N LYS A 496 -13.75 27.68 22.72
CA LYS A 496 -12.60 28.49 23.15
C LYS A 496 -11.32 28.01 22.47
N ALA A 497 -11.09 26.71 22.38
CA ALA A 497 -9.92 26.17 21.70
C ALA A 497 -9.84 26.62 20.24
N ARG A 498 -10.96 26.61 19.51
CA ARG A 498 -11.05 27.07 18.11
C ARG A 498 -10.67 28.55 17.89
N SER A 499 -10.66 29.36 18.95
CA SER A 499 -10.20 30.76 18.87
C SER A 499 -8.67 30.91 18.83
N ILE A 500 -7.92 29.87 19.21
CA ILE A 500 -6.46 29.86 19.19
C ILE A 500 -5.98 29.89 17.73
N ARG A 501 -5.24 30.94 17.36
CA ARG A 501 -4.61 31.02 16.04
C ARG A 501 -3.50 29.98 15.90
N GLY A 502 -3.35 29.42 14.70
CA GLY A 502 -2.36 28.36 14.44
C GLY A 502 -2.75 26.99 14.98
N LEU A 503 -3.89 26.85 15.66
CA LEU A 503 -4.42 25.57 16.13
C LEU A 503 -4.59 24.61 14.97
N ARG A 504 -3.88 23.49 15.06
CA ARG A 504 -4.00 22.40 14.12
C ARG A 504 -4.96 21.36 14.66
N MET A 505 -5.87 20.96 13.78
CA MET A 505 -6.89 19.95 14.03
C MET A 505 -6.84 18.94 12.89
N VAL A 506 -7.32 17.74 13.16
CA VAL A 506 -7.62 16.72 12.15
C VAL A 506 -9.14 16.77 11.90
N ASP A 507 -9.60 16.28 10.75
CA ASP A 507 -11.02 16.21 10.39
C ASP A 507 -11.71 15.09 11.20
N GLU A 508 -11.80 15.26 12.53
CA GLU A 508 -12.40 14.33 13.49
C GLU A 508 -13.41 15.04 14.41
N VAL A 509 -14.33 14.27 14.98
CA VAL A 509 -15.26 14.76 16.00
C VAL A 509 -14.55 14.77 17.36
N TYR A 510 -14.32 15.96 17.89
CA TYR A 510 -13.70 16.15 19.20
C TYR A 510 -14.75 16.19 20.33
N PRO A 511 -14.48 15.55 21.49
CA PRO A 511 -15.32 15.69 22.68
C PRO A 511 -15.23 17.11 23.25
N ASP A 512 -16.19 17.51 24.08
CA ASP A 512 -16.15 18.77 24.84
C ASP A 512 -16.12 18.45 26.35
N PRO A 513 -15.06 18.82 27.10
CA PRO A 513 -13.91 19.64 26.70
C PRO A 513 -12.86 18.93 25.83
N VAL A 514 -12.02 19.72 25.15
CA VAL A 514 -10.84 19.26 24.41
C VAL A 514 -9.55 19.56 25.14
N ARG A 515 -8.54 18.71 24.93
CA ARG A 515 -7.18 18.96 25.40
C ARG A 515 -6.32 19.59 24.31
N VAL A 516 -5.82 20.79 24.58
CA VAL A 516 -4.86 21.51 23.72
C VAL A 516 -3.45 21.22 24.21
N VAL A 517 -2.54 20.93 23.29
CA VAL A 517 -1.11 20.75 23.56
C VAL A 517 -0.34 21.82 22.81
N SER A 518 0.59 22.48 23.48
CA SER A 518 1.49 23.45 22.87
C SER A 518 2.94 23.20 23.25
N LEU A 519 3.84 23.35 22.28
CA LEU A 519 5.27 23.41 22.54
C LEU A 519 5.67 24.86 22.82
N HIS A 520 6.64 25.09 23.70
CA HIS A 520 7.27 26.38 24.01
C HIS A 520 6.38 27.46 24.66
N VAL A 521 5.15 27.66 24.20
CA VAL A 521 4.25 28.75 24.64
C VAL A 521 3.12 28.15 25.49
N PRO A 522 2.86 28.67 26.69
CA PRO A 522 1.71 28.25 27.49
C PRO A 522 0.39 28.44 26.74
N VAL A 523 -0.53 27.47 26.85
CA VAL A 523 -1.84 27.54 26.17
C VAL A 523 -2.65 28.77 26.60
N SER A 524 -2.49 29.23 27.85
CA SER A 524 -3.11 30.45 28.36
C SER A 524 -2.68 31.70 27.57
N GLU A 525 -1.41 31.80 27.20
CA GLU A 525 -0.89 32.95 26.44
C GLU A 525 -1.37 32.91 24.98
N LEU A 526 -1.60 31.72 24.43
CA LEU A 526 -2.12 31.55 23.06
C LEU A 526 -3.57 32.00 22.89
N LEU A 527 -4.36 32.00 23.97
CA LEU A 527 -5.74 32.50 23.94
C LEU A 527 -5.80 34.02 23.79
N ASP A 528 -4.79 34.73 24.30
CA ASP A 528 -4.74 36.19 24.33
C ASP A 528 -3.90 36.76 23.17
N SER A 529 -3.17 35.91 22.44
CA SER A 529 -2.27 36.33 21.35
C SER A 529 -3.02 36.78 20.09
N PRO A 530 -2.72 37.98 19.54
CA PRO A 530 -3.31 38.43 18.28
C PRO A 530 -2.65 37.85 17.02
N SER A 531 -1.48 37.20 17.14
CA SER A 531 -0.69 36.67 16.03
C SER A 531 -0.62 35.14 16.00
N ASP A 532 -0.41 34.57 14.81
CA ASP A 532 -0.14 33.14 14.61
C ASP A 532 1.16 32.76 15.34
N PRO A 533 1.13 31.82 16.30
CA PRO A 533 2.32 31.47 17.06
C PRO A 533 3.31 30.69 16.18
N ASP A 534 4.60 31.05 16.21
CA ASP A 534 5.68 30.24 15.62
C ASP A 534 5.97 29.03 16.54
N THR A 535 4.94 28.26 16.84
CA THR A 535 5.02 27.07 17.66
C THR A 535 4.04 25.99 17.25
N SER A 536 4.29 24.79 17.74
CA SER A 536 3.37 23.69 17.59
C SER A 536 2.22 23.83 18.58
N VAL A 537 0.96 23.93 18.09
CA VAL A 537 -0.25 23.88 18.93
C VAL A 537 -1.34 23.05 18.25
N GLU A 538 -1.81 22.02 18.95
CA GLU A 538 -2.67 20.96 18.42
C GLU A 538 -3.73 20.50 19.43
N LEU A 539 -4.89 20.06 18.94
CA LEU A 539 -5.83 19.28 19.75
C LEU A 539 -5.31 17.84 19.84
N CYS A 540 -4.90 17.41 21.05
CA CYS A 540 -4.31 16.09 21.23
C CYS A 540 -4.61 15.50 22.61
N CYS A 541 -5.13 14.28 22.60
CA CYS A 541 -5.41 13.49 23.79
C CYS A 541 -4.23 12.57 24.19
N GLY A 542 -3.09 12.62 23.49
CA GLY A 542 -1.91 11.82 23.76
C GLY A 542 -1.14 12.16 25.05
N THR A 543 -0.23 11.27 25.43
CA THR A 543 0.79 11.56 26.45
C THR A 543 2.04 12.15 25.80
N HIS A 544 2.62 13.19 26.40
CA HIS A 544 3.75 13.93 25.81
C HIS A 544 4.90 14.06 26.79
N LEU A 545 6.09 14.25 26.25
CA LEU A 545 7.22 14.71 27.04
C LEU A 545 6.90 16.08 27.63
N LEU A 546 7.45 16.39 28.81
CA LEU A 546 7.41 17.70 29.44
C LEU A 546 8.43 18.68 28.82
N ARG A 547 9.46 18.16 28.15
CA ARG A 547 10.44 18.98 27.41
C ARG A 547 10.87 18.29 26.11
N THR A 548 11.09 19.08 25.07
CA THR A 548 11.46 18.58 23.73
C THR A 548 12.85 17.95 23.68
N GLY A 549 13.77 18.30 24.60
CA GLY A 549 15.13 17.76 24.61
C GLY A 549 15.20 16.26 24.91
N ALA A 550 14.18 15.71 25.58
CA ALA A 550 14.08 14.27 25.83
C ALA A 550 13.76 13.44 24.57
N ILE A 551 13.53 14.08 23.41
CA ILE A 551 13.50 13.40 22.11
C ILE A 551 14.91 12.97 21.69
N GLU A 552 15.93 13.69 22.16
CA GLU A 552 17.36 13.54 21.85
C GLU A 552 17.74 13.79 20.38
N ASP A 553 17.23 12.99 19.45
CA ASP A 553 17.40 13.17 18.00
C ASP A 553 16.19 12.58 17.26
N LEU A 554 16.00 12.99 16.00
CA LEU A 554 15.04 12.41 15.08
C LEU A 554 15.65 12.32 13.69
N VAL A 555 15.51 11.14 13.07
CA VAL A 555 15.93 10.89 11.69
C VAL A 555 14.75 10.35 10.90
N ILE A 556 14.50 10.95 9.74
CA ILE A 556 13.54 10.44 8.77
C ILE A 556 14.24 9.31 8.01
N VAL A 557 13.81 8.07 8.21
CA VAL A 557 14.44 6.88 7.60
C VAL A 557 13.73 6.42 6.33
N SER A 558 12.53 6.93 6.05
CA SER A 558 11.81 6.63 4.82
C SER A 558 10.80 7.73 4.52
N GLU A 559 10.67 8.06 3.22
CA GLU A 559 9.57 8.82 2.65
C GLU A 559 9.02 8.03 1.46
N LYS A 560 7.71 7.81 1.43
CA LYS A 560 7.03 7.13 0.33
C LYS A 560 5.73 7.83 0.02
N GLN A 561 5.53 8.17 -1.25
CA GLN A 561 4.24 8.63 -1.74
C GLN A 561 3.26 7.45 -1.75
N MET A 562 2.16 7.57 -1.01
CA MET A 562 1.15 6.51 -0.91
C MET A 562 0.17 6.61 -2.09
N VAL A 563 -0.33 7.82 -2.31
CA VAL A 563 -1.16 8.24 -3.45
C VAL A 563 -0.74 9.67 -3.84
N LYS A 564 -1.11 10.13 -5.04
CA LYS A 564 -0.85 11.53 -5.43
C LYS A 564 -1.48 12.47 -4.40
N GLY A 565 -0.70 13.41 -3.89
CA GLY A 565 -1.14 14.32 -2.83
C GLY A 565 -0.90 13.85 -1.38
N ILE A 566 -0.52 12.59 -1.11
CA ILE A 566 -0.25 12.09 0.26
C ILE A 566 1.07 11.31 0.33
N SER A 567 1.97 11.74 1.21
CA SER A 567 3.20 11.04 1.54
C SER A 567 3.20 10.50 2.97
N ARG A 568 3.88 9.37 3.14
CA ARG A 568 4.14 8.72 4.42
C ARG A 568 5.60 8.85 4.80
N LEU A 569 5.87 9.38 5.98
CA LEU A 569 7.17 9.34 6.64
C LEU A 569 7.22 8.22 7.68
N VAL A 570 8.39 7.62 7.78
CA VAL A 570 8.80 6.82 8.93
C VAL A 570 10.04 7.46 9.52
N ALA A 571 10.02 7.68 10.84
CA ALA A 571 11.12 8.27 11.57
C ALA A 571 11.49 7.43 12.79
N VAL A 572 12.74 7.56 13.20
CA VAL A 572 13.31 6.97 14.43
C VAL A 572 13.83 8.09 15.33
N THR A 573 13.92 7.84 16.63
CA THR A 573 14.30 8.85 17.65
C THR A 573 15.45 8.37 18.53
N GLY A 574 16.12 9.29 19.23
CA GLY A 574 17.16 9.00 20.22
C GLY A 574 18.28 8.10 19.71
N HIS A 575 18.56 7.02 20.43
CA HIS A 575 19.62 6.07 20.08
C HIS A 575 19.50 5.51 18.65
N ASP A 576 18.29 5.15 18.20
CA ASP A 576 18.08 4.60 16.85
C ASP A 576 18.35 5.65 15.76
N ALA A 577 18.05 6.92 16.04
CA ALA A 577 18.41 8.04 15.17
C ALA A 577 19.94 8.23 15.10
N ALA A 578 20.63 8.15 16.24
CA ALA A 578 22.08 8.20 16.27
C ALA A 578 22.74 7.06 15.47
N GLN A 579 22.22 5.83 15.60
CA GLN A 579 22.66 4.68 14.82
C GLN A 579 22.44 4.87 13.32
N ALA A 580 21.26 5.37 12.92
CA ALA A 580 20.96 5.63 11.52
C ALA A 580 21.94 6.65 10.91
N ARG A 581 22.31 7.70 11.65
CA ARG A 581 23.31 8.68 11.18
C ARG A 581 24.71 8.07 11.07
N GLU A 582 25.12 7.23 12.02
CA GLU A 582 26.43 6.55 11.96
C GLU A 582 26.51 5.60 10.78
N ALA A 583 25.48 4.79 10.57
CA ALA A 583 25.38 3.90 9.40
C ALA A 583 25.42 4.70 8.08
N GLY A 584 24.73 5.85 8.02
CA GLY A 584 24.79 6.75 6.88
C GLY A 584 26.20 7.30 6.63
N ARG A 585 26.94 7.68 7.67
CA ARG A 585 28.35 8.11 7.57
C ARG A 585 29.25 6.99 7.05
N ALA A 586 29.14 5.79 7.61
CA ALA A 586 29.93 4.63 7.19
C ALA A 586 29.70 4.31 5.70
N LEU A 587 28.44 4.23 5.28
CA LEU A 587 28.10 3.98 3.87
C LEU A 587 28.59 5.10 2.95
N SER A 588 28.53 6.36 3.38
CA SER A 588 29.09 7.46 2.60
C SER A 588 30.60 7.31 2.40
N GLN A 589 31.35 6.93 3.44
CA GLN A 589 32.78 6.69 3.36
C GLN A 589 33.13 5.52 2.42
N GLU A 590 32.33 4.45 2.42
CA GLU A 590 32.49 3.33 1.50
C GLU A 590 32.26 3.77 0.04
N VAL A 591 31.22 4.58 -0.21
CA VAL A 591 30.95 5.16 -1.55
C VAL A 591 32.06 6.12 -1.99
N ASP A 592 32.58 6.94 -1.07
CA ASP A 592 33.72 7.85 -1.33
C ASP A 592 34.98 7.05 -1.69
N SER A 593 35.28 5.99 -0.93
CA SER A 593 36.41 5.08 -1.17
C SER A 593 36.30 4.39 -2.53
N LEU A 594 35.12 3.86 -2.88
CA LEU A 594 34.87 3.27 -4.19
C LEU A 594 35.06 4.29 -5.32
N SER A 595 34.51 5.49 -5.16
CA SER A 595 34.64 6.58 -6.14
C SER A 595 36.11 6.97 -6.35
N ALA A 596 36.89 7.08 -5.26
CA ALA A 596 38.31 7.40 -5.32
C ALA A 596 39.11 6.29 -6.03
N ARG A 597 38.85 5.02 -5.71
CA ARG A 597 39.49 3.86 -6.36
C ARG A 597 39.17 3.78 -7.85
N MET A 598 37.95 4.09 -8.25
CA MET A 598 37.55 4.14 -9.66
C MET A 598 38.18 5.31 -10.43
N SER A 599 38.46 6.42 -9.74
CA SER A 599 39.07 7.62 -10.36
C SER A 599 40.59 7.56 -10.42
N GLY A 600 41.23 7.00 -9.38
CA GLY A 600 42.69 6.89 -9.27
C GLY A 600 43.29 5.66 -9.96
N SER A 601 42.51 4.60 -10.16
CA SER A 601 42.92 3.47 -10.98
C SER A 601 42.55 3.75 -12.44
N SER A 602 43.53 3.76 -13.34
CA SER A 602 43.21 3.46 -14.74
C SER A 602 42.63 2.05 -14.74
N THR A 603 41.31 1.87 -14.92
CA THR A 603 40.70 0.56 -15.13
C THR A 603 41.36 -0.09 -16.34
N SER A 604 42.45 -0.80 -16.08
CA SER A 604 43.36 -1.37 -17.09
C SER A 604 42.91 -2.76 -17.50
N SER A 605 42.15 -3.45 -16.63
CA SER A 605 41.58 -4.77 -16.88
C SER A 605 40.05 -4.78 -16.77
N ILE A 606 39.42 -5.67 -17.55
CA ILE A 606 37.98 -5.92 -17.52
C ILE A 606 37.55 -6.45 -16.14
N SER A 607 38.35 -7.32 -15.53
CA SER A 607 38.08 -7.89 -14.20
C SER A 607 37.97 -6.83 -13.11
N SER A 608 38.85 -5.83 -13.12
CA SER A 608 38.82 -4.72 -12.16
C SER A 608 37.57 -3.87 -12.34
N ALA A 609 37.21 -3.55 -13.60
CA ALA A 609 36.00 -2.78 -13.89
C ALA A 609 34.72 -3.53 -13.50
N GLN A 610 34.67 -4.85 -13.72
CA GLN A 610 33.56 -5.70 -13.28
C GLN A 610 33.45 -5.78 -11.75
N SER A 611 34.60 -5.86 -11.05
CA SER A 611 34.65 -5.83 -9.59
C SER A 611 34.06 -4.54 -9.03
N PHE A 612 34.43 -3.38 -9.59
CA PHE A 612 33.86 -2.09 -9.18
C PHE A 612 32.36 -1.98 -9.42
N SER A 613 31.86 -2.45 -10.57
CA SER A 613 30.41 -2.51 -10.83
C SER A 613 29.68 -3.42 -9.82
N LYS A 614 30.28 -4.56 -9.46
CA LYS A 614 29.70 -5.49 -8.47
C LYS A 614 29.67 -4.86 -7.07
N GLU A 615 30.75 -4.23 -6.66
CA GLU A 615 30.86 -3.52 -5.38
C GLU A 615 29.85 -2.37 -5.29
N ALA A 616 29.71 -1.56 -6.35
CA ALA A 616 28.69 -0.52 -6.41
C ALA A 616 27.26 -1.08 -6.30
N SER A 617 26.99 -2.27 -6.84
CA SER A 617 25.69 -2.93 -6.72
C SER A 617 25.42 -3.37 -5.28
N ILE A 618 26.41 -3.96 -4.61
CA ILE A 618 26.31 -4.38 -3.21
C ILE A 618 26.07 -3.17 -2.30
N LEU A 619 26.79 -2.07 -2.53
CA LEU A 619 26.58 -0.82 -1.78
C LEU A 619 25.20 -0.23 -2.05
N SER A 620 24.69 -0.32 -3.28
CA SER A 620 23.33 0.10 -3.61
C SER A 620 22.29 -0.67 -2.80
N ASP A 621 22.45 -1.99 -2.70
CA ASP A 621 21.56 -2.84 -1.91
C ASP A 621 21.69 -2.54 -0.41
N ALA A 622 22.91 -2.26 0.09
CA ALA A 622 23.14 -1.90 1.48
C ALA A 622 22.47 -0.55 1.83
N VAL A 623 22.58 0.46 0.96
CA VAL A 623 21.96 1.78 1.12
C VAL A 623 20.43 1.71 1.14
N ASP A 624 19.82 0.80 0.37
CA ASP A 624 18.37 0.61 0.35
C ASP A 624 17.83 -0.11 1.58
N ASN A 625 18.59 -1.05 2.13
CA ASN A 625 18.13 -1.91 3.23
C ASN A 625 18.56 -1.43 4.63
N THR A 626 19.52 -0.52 4.72
CA THR A 626 19.99 0.02 6.01
C THR A 626 19.14 1.25 6.42
N PRO A 627 18.69 1.33 7.68
CA PRO A 627 18.10 2.56 8.22
C PRO A 627 19.15 3.67 8.26
N ILE A 628 19.03 4.65 7.37
CA ILE A 628 19.88 5.85 7.28
C ILE A 628 18.99 7.07 7.01
N PRO A 629 19.47 8.31 7.20
CA PRO A 629 18.71 9.50 6.84
C PRO A 629 18.26 9.45 5.38
N GLN A 630 16.96 9.67 5.14
CA GLN A 630 16.34 9.49 3.83
C GLN A 630 16.94 10.43 2.78
N TRP A 631 17.29 11.65 3.16
CA TRP A 631 17.98 12.59 2.26
C TRP A 631 19.35 12.04 1.82
N GLN A 632 20.07 11.38 2.74
CA GLN A 632 21.39 10.80 2.48
C GLN A 632 21.27 9.55 1.62
N ARG A 633 20.22 8.74 1.84
CA ARG A 633 19.87 7.63 0.94
C ARG A 633 19.68 8.11 -0.49
N GLN A 634 18.87 9.16 -0.69
CA GLN A 634 18.62 9.73 -2.03
C GLN A 634 19.94 10.17 -2.70
N GLU A 635 20.82 10.84 -1.95
CA GLU A 635 22.12 11.29 -2.44
C GLU A 635 23.04 10.11 -2.82
N LEU A 636 23.23 9.15 -1.92
CA LEU A 636 24.11 7.99 -2.14
C LEU A 636 23.62 7.13 -3.30
N GLN A 637 22.30 6.93 -3.44
CA GLN A 637 21.71 6.20 -4.56
C GLN A 637 21.99 6.88 -5.91
N VAL A 638 21.91 8.21 -5.98
CA VAL A 638 22.26 8.95 -7.20
C VAL A 638 23.74 8.75 -7.54
N ARG A 639 24.63 8.86 -6.56
CA ARG A 639 26.08 8.66 -6.74
C ARG A 639 26.41 7.23 -7.19
N LEU A 640 25.83 6.23 -6.55
CA LEU A 640 26.03 4.81 -6.89
C LEU A 640 25.52 4.48 -8.29
N LYS A 641 24.38 5.04 -8.72
CA LYS A 641 23.90 4.90 -10.10
C LYS A 641 24.89 5.46 -11.12
N VAL A 642 25.56 6.57 -10.81
CA VAL A 642 26.61 7.14 -11.67
C VAL A 642 27.84 6.23 -11.70
N LEU A 643 28.28 5.70 -10.56
CA LEU A 643 29.41 4.77 -10.48
C LEU A 643 29.13 3.47 -11.25
N LEU A 644 27.94 2.87 -11.08
CA LEU A 644 27.49 1.69 -11.82
C LEU A 644 27.50 1.92 -13.33
N ARG A 645 26.97 3.06 -13.80
CA ARG A 645 27.00 3.44 -15.21
C ARG A 645 28.45 3.56 -15.71
N THR A 646 29.30 4.24 -14.95
CA THR A 646 30.71 4.46 -15.30
C THR A 646 31.47 3.14 -15.39
N GLY A 647 31.34 2.26 -14.40
CA GLY A 647 31.96 0.93 -14.39
C GLY A 647 31.50 0.08 -15.58
N ASN A 648 30.19 0.03 -15.83
CA ASN A 648 29.64 -0.71 -16.96
C ASN A 648 30.08 -0.16 -18.33
N THR A 649 30.21 1.17 -18.46
CA THR A 649 30.78 1.78 -19.68
C THR A 649 32.25 1.44 -19.85
N ALA A 650 33.03 1.43 -18.76
CA ALA A 650 34.45 1.03 -18.79
C ALA A 650 34.59 -0.44 -19.23
N VAL A 651 33.81 -1.35 -18.64
CA VAL A 651 33.74 -2.77 -19.06
C VAL A 651 33.47 -2.87 -20.56
N ARG A 652 32.44 -2.19 -21.06
CA ARG A 652 32.08 -2.24 -22.49
C ARG A 652 33.22 -1.76 -23.39
N LYS A 653 33.91 -0.67 -23.03
CA LYS A 653 35.05 -0.12 -23.79
C LYS A 653 36.26 -1.07 -23.80
N LEU A 654 36.60 -1.65 -22.65
CA LEU A 654 37.72 -2.60 -22.56
C LEU A 654 37.43 -3.88 -23.34
N GLU A 655 36.23 -4.45 -23.20
CA GLU A 655 35.80 -5.61 -23.98
C GLU A 655 35.84 -5.34 -25.50
N LEU A 656 35.49 -4.11 -25.93
CA LEU A 656 35.59 -3.72 -27.35
C LEU A 656 37.03 -3.62 -27.84
N ARG A 657 37.95 -3.08 -27.01
CA ARG A 657 39.39 -3.02 -27.34
C ARG A 657 40.01 -4.41 -27.44
N GLU A 658 39.73 -5.28 -26.48
CA GLU A 658 40.19 -6.67 -26.49
C GLU A 658 39.64 -7.41 -27.72
N ALA A 659 38.33 -7.26 -28.00
CA ALA A 659 37.71 -7.86 -29.17
C ALA A 659 38.34 -7.39 -30.49
N ALA A 660 38.67 -6.09 -30.60
CA ALA A 660 39.34 -5.55 -31.79
C ALA A 660 40.75 -6.14 -31.98
N GLN A 661 41.53 -6.26 -30.90
CA GLN A 661 42.86 -6.89 -30.95
C GLN A 661 42.78 -8.35 -31.37
N LYS A 662 41.85 -9.12 -30.81
CA LYS A 662 41.64 -10.53 -31.16
C LYS A 662 41.15 -10.69 -32.60
N ALA A 663 40.23 -9.82 -33.06
CA ALA A 663 39.75 -9.85 -34.43
C ALA A 663 40.88 -9.57 -35.43
N GLN A 664 41.75 -8.60 -35.12
CA GLN A 664 42.92 -8.30 -35.94
C GLN A 664 43.87 -9.51 -36.03
N ALA A 665 44.20 -10.14 -34.90
CA ALA A 665 45.06 -11.34 -34.88
C ALA A 665 44.46 -12.51 -35.69
N VAL A 666 43.14 -12.71 -35.62
CA VAL A 666 42.46 -13.74 -36.42
C VAL A 666 42.52 -13.41 -37.92
N LEU A 667 42.33 -12.15 -38.31
CA LEU A 667 42.43 -11.72 -39.72
C LEU A 667 43.85 -11.84 -40.27
N GLU A 668 44.87 -11.52 -39.48
CA GLU A 668 46.27 -11.68 -39.87
C GLU A 668 46.64 -13.15 -40.06
N LYS A 669 46.14 -14.04 -39.18
CA LYS A 669 46.38 -15.48 -39.27
C LYS A 669 45.67 -16.14 -40.45
N ASN A 670 44.40 -15.79 -40.70
CA ASN A 670 43.52 -16.55 -41.59
C ASN A 670 43.14 -15.84 -42.90
N GLY A 671 43.41 -14.54 -43.02
CA GLY A 671 42.93 -13.71 -44.13
C GLY A 671 41.41 -13.60 -44.17
N ARG A 672 40.87 -13.12 -45.30
CA ARG A 672 39.43 -13.01 -45.55
C ARG A 672 38.93 -14.26 -46.27
N LYS A 673 38.25 -15.16 -45.55
CA LYS A 673 37.64 -16.39 -46.08
C LYS A 673 36.11 -16.27 -46.15
N ALA A 674 35.46 -17.00 -47.04
CA ALA A 674 33.99 -17.06 -47.11
C ALA A 674 33.35 -17.72 -45.87
N VAL A 675 34.08 -18.64 -45.24
CA VAL A 675 33.75 -19.27 -43.96
C VAL A 675 35.00 -19.15 -43.08
N LEU A 676 34.84 -18.58 -41.90
CA LEU A 676 35.89 -18.36 -40.92
C LEU A 676 35.45 -18.99 -39.60
N VAL A 677 36.00 -20.17 -39.32
CA VAL A 677 35.80 -20.87 -38.05
C VAL A 677 37.15 -20.97 -37.36
N GLU A 678 37.25 -20.49 -36.13
CA GLU A 678 38.53 -20.44 -35.43
C GLU A 678 38.36 -20.51 -33.92
N SER A 679 39.38 -21.05 -33.24
CA SER A 679 39.46 -20.93 -31.78
C SER A 679 40.20 -19.65 -31.38
N VAL A 680 39.63 -18.92 -30.43
CA VAL A 680 40.27 -17.76 -29.81
C VAL A 680 40.24 -17.90 -28.30
N GLU A 681 41.21 -17.31 -27.63
CA GLU A 681 41.12 -17.12 -26.19
C GLU A 681 40.04 -16.08 -25.90
N ALA A 682 39.07 -16.38 -25.05
CA ALA A 682 38.11 -15.38 -24.56
C ALA A 682 37.51 -15.84 -23.23
N GLU A 683 37.60 -14.98 -22.22
CA GLU A 683 37.06 -15.25 -20.88
C GLU A 683 35.56 -14.97 -20.76
N SER A 684 34.92 -14.41 -21.79
CA SER A 684 33.47 -14.18 -21.75
C SER A 684 32.82 -14.25 -23.14
N LEU A 685 31.55 -14.67 -23.14
CA LEU A 685 30.67 -14.65 -24.32
C LEU A 685 30.50 -13.23 -24.88
N SER A 686 30.58 -12.21 -24.02
CA SER A 686 30.49 -10.80 -24.41
C SER A 686 31.67 -10.40 -25.30
N VAL A 687 32.89 -10.74 -24.87
CA VAL A 687 34.12 -10.49 -25.65
C VAL A 687 34.08 -11.31 -26.94
N LEU A 688 33.77 -12.60 -26.86
CA LEU A 688 33.74 -13.49 -28.03
C LEU A 688 32.77 -12.99 -29.11
N MET A 689 31.55 -12.61 -28.73
CA MET A 689 30.56 -12.06 -29.65
C MET A 689 31.00 -10.71 -30.23
N LYS A 690 31.63 -9.84 -29.44
CA LYS A 690 32.19 -8.58 -29.95
C LYS A 690 33.30 -8.83 -30.96
N THR A 691 34.15 -9.84 -30.75
CA THR A 691 35.19 -10.23 -31.72
C THR A 691 34.57 -10.69 -33.03
N VAL A 692 33.54 -11.54 -32.98
CA VAL A 692 32.76 -11.95 -34.16
C VAL A 692 32.20 -10.73 -34.89
N ASN A 693 31.57 -9.78 -34.18
CA ASN A 693 31.01 -8.58 -34.79
C ASN A 693 32.09 -7.72 -35.50
N GLN A 694 33.29 -7.61 -34.92
CA GLN A 694 34.42 -6.89 -35.53
C GLN A 694 34.90 -7.60 -36.79
N LEU A 695 35.04 -8.94 -36.75
CA LEU A 695 35.41 -9.75 -37.91
C LEU A 695 34.39 -9.63 -39.04
N SER A 696 33.10 -9.74 -38.73
CA SER A 696 32.01 -9.60 -39.72
C SER A 696 31.91 -8.17 -40.26
N SER A 697 32.31 -7.16 -39.50
CA SER A 697 32.40 -5.77 -40.02
C SER A 697 33.58 -5.61 -40.99
N ALA A 698 34.71 -6.26 -40.72
CA ALA A 698 35.89 -6.25 -41.59
C ALA A 698 35.73 -7.15 -42.84
N ALA A 699 34.87 -8.17 -42.76
CA ALA A 699 34.56 -9.10 -43.85
C ALA A 699 33.05 -9.39 -43.94
N PRO A 700 32.25 -8.47 -44.54
CA PRO A 700 30.77 -8.54 -44.53
C PRO A 700 30.15 -9.76 -45.22
N LEU A 701 30.91 -10.42 -46.09
CA LEU A 701 30.47 -11.59 -46.86
C LEU A 701 30.86 -12.92 -46.21
N SER A 702 31.54 -12.89 -45.06
CA SER A 702 32.05 -14.07 -44.38
C SER A 702 31.04 -14.62 -43.36
N HIS A 703 30.90 -15.94 -43.32
CA HIS A 703 30.27 -16.65 -42.21
C HIS A 703 31.33 -16.82 -41.12
N VAL A 704 31.14 -16.20 -39.95
CA VAL A 704 32.14 -16.17 -38.89
C VAL A 704 31.61 -16.94 -37.68
N MET A 705 32.36 -17.94 -37.20
CA MET A 705 32.14 -18.58 -35.91
C MET A 705 33.44 -18.63 -35.12
N LEU A 706 33.39 -18.22 -33.87
CA LEU A 706 34.51 -18.36 -32.95
C LEU A 706 34.12 -19.29 -31.80
N LEU A 707 35.05 -20.17 -31.43
CA LEU A 707 34.99 -20.98 -30.22
C LEU A 707 36.04 -20.51 -29.23
N ALA A 708 35.73 -20.51 -27.94
CA ALA A 708 36.69 -20.18 -26.89
C ALA A 708 36.54 -21.13 -25.70
N ARG A 709 37.64 -21.71 -25.22
CA ARG A 709 37.62 -22.52 -24.00
C ARG A 709 37.75 -21.60 -22.79
N HIS A 710 36.76 -21.62 -21.91
CA HIS A 710 36.75 -20.81 -20.69
C HIS A 710 37.66 -21.44 -19.64
N ALA A 711 38.77 -20.77 -19.30
CA ALA A 711 39.85 -21.33 -18.50
C ALA A 711 39.39 -21.86 -17.13
N SER A 712 38.45 -21.18 -16.48
CA SER A 712 38.01 -21.55 -15.11
C SER A 712 36.82 -22.51 -15.04
N SER A 713 36.02 -22.65 -16.10
CA SER A 713 34.80 -23.48 -16.06
C SER A 713 34.90 -24.73 -16.93
N GLY A 714 35.95 -24.84 -17.75
CA GLY A 714 36.11 -25.91 -18.73
C GLY A 714 35.11 -25.87 -19.90
N LYS A 715 34.10 -25.00 -19.84
CA LYS A 715 33.08 -24.86 -20.88
C LYS A 715 33.66 -24.25 -22.15
N VAL A 716 33.09 -24.63 -23.30
CA VAL A 716 33.37 -24.03 -24.60
C VAL A 716 32.31 -23.01 -24.91
N LEU A 717 32.71 -21.76 -25.08
CA LEU A 717 31.88 -20.65 -25.53
C LEU A 717 31.83 -20.64 -27.05
N CYS A 718 30.67 -20.37 -27.62
CA CYS A 718 30.44 -20.27 -29.06
C CYS A 718 29.77 -18.94 -29.38
N ALA A 719 30.24 -18.25 -30.40
CA ALA A 719 29.56 -17.09 -30.98
C ALA A 719 29.71 -17.10 -32.50
N CYS A 720 28.67 -16.73 -33.22
CA CYS A 720 28.71 -16.64 -34.68
C CYS A 720 27.83 -15.53 -35.24
N GLN A 721 28.20 -15.10 -36.45
CA GLN A 721 27.46 -14.15 -37.26
C GLN A 721 27.56 -14.58 -38.73
N VAL A 722 26.42 -14.51 -39.43
CA VAL A 722 26.33 -14.77 -40.86
C VAL A 722 26.14 -13.47 -41.65
N PRO A 723 26.39 -13.44 -42.97
CA PRO A 723 26.14 -12.26 -43.79
C PRO A 723 24.66 -11.86 -43.82
N LYS A 724 24.37 -10.56 -43.89
CA LYS A 724 22.99 -10.02 -43.78
C LYS A 724 22.03 -10.45 -44.88
N ASP A 725 22.55 -10.75 -46.08
CA ASP A 725 21.75 -10.99 -47.28
C ASP A 725 21.93 -12.40 -47.85
N THR A 726 22.28 -13.38 -47.01
CA THR A 726 22.48 -14.78 -47.43
C THR A 726 21.42 -15.69 -46.81
N PRO A 727 20.43 -16.18 -47.59
CA PRO A 727 19.35 -17.03 -47.07
C PRO A 727 19.75 -18.48 -46.79
N ILE A 728 21.04 -18.81 -46.94
CA ILE A 728 21.56 -20.19 -46.96
C ILE A 728 21.62 -20.80 -45.55
N LEU A 729 21.90 -19.98 -44.52
CA LEU A 729 22.11 -20.46 -43.16
C LEU A 729 21.80 -19.38 -42.12
N ALA A 730 20.92 -19.69 -41.17
CA ALA A 730 20.71 -18.86 -39.99
C ALA A 730 21.83 -19.07 -38.95
N ALA A 731 22.33 -17.98 -38.35
CA ALA A 731 23.33 -18.07 -37.27
C ALA A 731 22.83 -18.89 -36.08
N SER A 732 21.53 -18.80 -35.75
CA SER A 732 20.91 -19.64 -34.72
C SER A 732 21.07 -21.13 -34.99
N ASP A 733 20.83 -21.56 -36.23
CA ASP A 733 20.89 -22.97 -36.60
C ASP A 733 22.33 -23.48 -36.53
N TRP A 734 23.27 -22.66 -36.98
CA TRP A 734 24.69 -22.97 -36.90
C TRP A 734 25.19 -23.10 -35.46
N ALA A 735 24.82 -22.15 -34.60
CA ALA A 735 25.21 -22.19 -33.19
C ALA A 735 24.56 -23.37 -32.44
N VAL A 736 23.29 -23.68 -32.73
CA VAL A 736 22.58 -24.83 -32.12
C VAL A 736 23.22 -26.14 -32.54
N ALA A 737 23.55 -26.29 -33.82
CA ALA A 737 24.23 -27.44 -34.36
C ALA A 737 25.57 -27.68 -33.63
N VAL A 738 26.42 -26.65 -33.56
CA VAL A 738 27.77 -26.75 -32.98
C VAL A 738 27.74 -26.90 -31.47
N CYS A 739 26.86 -26.16 -30.77
CA CYS A 739 26.70 -26.33 -29.33
C CYS A 739 26.09 -27.69 -29.00
N GLY A 740 25.18 -28.23 -29.82
CA GLY A 740 24.61 -29.57 -29.65
C GLY A 740 25.69 -30.66 -29.72
N TYR A 741 26.61 -30.56 -30.68
CA TYR A 741 27.80 -31.42 -30.74
C TYR A 741 28.66 -31.31 -29.47
N LEU A 742 28.85 -30.09 -28.98
CA LEU A 742 29.53 -29.80 -27.70
C LEU A 742 28.69 -30.13 -26.45
N LYS A 743 27.57 -30.86 -26.56
CA LYS A 743 26.65 -31.20 -25.46
C LYS A 743 26.12 -29.97 -24.70
N GLY A 744 25.81 -28.93 -25.46
CA GLY A 744 25.47 -27.60 -24.99
C GLY A 744 24.17 -27.06 -25.57
N SER A 745 23.94 -25.77 -25.33
CA SER A 745 22.80 -25.04 -25.88
C SER A 745 23.24 -23.69 -26.45
N ALA A 746 22.51 -23.21 -27.44
CA ALA A 746 22.71 -21.92 -28.07
C ALA A 746 21.38 -21.22 -28.32
N GLY A 747 21.44 -19.90 -28.48
CA GLY A 747 20.29 -19.07 -28.83
C GLY A 747 20.74 -17.83 -29.59
N GLY A 748 19.87 -17.30 -30.44
CA GLY A 748 20.19 -16.17 -31.30
C GLY A 748 19.10 -15.83 -32.30
N SER A 749 19.46 -14.93 -33.20
CA SER A 749 18.67 -14.53 -34.37
C SER A 749 19.19 -15.23 -35.62
N ALA A 750 18.54 -15.00 -36.76
CA ALA A 750 19.04 -15.44 -38.06
C ALA A 750 20.42 -14.85 -38.39
N LEU A 751 20.77 -13.67 -37.85
CA LEU A 751 22.01 -12.97 -38.18
C LEU A 751 23.16 -13.27 -37.21
N VAL A 752 22.86 -13.36 -35.92
CA VAL A 752 23.83 -13.48 -34.82
C VAL A 752 23.34 -14.48 -33.80
N ALA A 753 24.22 -15.38 -33.34
CA ALA A 753 23.90 -16.34 -32.28
C ALA A 753 25.10 -16.61 -31.36
N LYS A 754 24.80 -17.12 -30.17
CA LYS A 754 25.80 -17.46 -29.16
C LYS A 754 25.34 -18.64 -28.30
N GLY A 755 26.28 -19.37 -27.71
CA GLY A 755 25.98 -20.55 -26.91
C GLY A 755 27.15 -21.04 -26.07
N THR A 756 26.90 -22.11 -25.31
CA THR A 756 27.90 -22.77 -24.47
C THR A 756 27.74 -24.28 -24.54
N GLY A 757 28.85 -25.01 -24.55
CA GLY A 757 28.90 -26.47 -24.41
C GLY A 757 29.97 -26.93 -23.42
N THR A 758 30.05 -28.25 -23.20
CA THR A 758 30.94 -28.91 -22.24
C THR A 758 31.85 -29.96 -22.88
N GLY A 759 31.97 -29.97 -24.22
CA GLY A 759 32.82 -30.92 -24.95
C GLY A 759 34.32 -30.64 -24.80
N ASP A 760 35.13 -31.71 -24.76
CA ASP A 760 36.58 -31.63 -24.53
C ASP A 760 37.40 -31.41 -25.82
N ASP A 761 36.88 -31.84 -26.98
CA ASP A 761 37.58 -31.66 -28.26
C ASP A 761 37.08 -30.42 -29.01
N ILE A 762 37.81 -29.31 -28.83
CA ILE A 762 37.54 -28.07 -29.57
C ILE A 762 37.96 -28.18 -31.03
N THR A 763 38.94 -29.03 -31.36
CA THR A 763 39.50 -29.16 -32.71
C THR A 763 38.52 -29.87 -33.62
N GLU A 764 37.90 -30.94 -33.13
CA GLU A 764 36.85 -31.65 -33.85
C GLU A 764 35.60 -30.77 -34.01
N ALA A 765 35.25 -29.97 -32.99
CA ALA A 765 34.14 -29.02 -33.07
C ALA A 765 34.36 -27.90 -34.09
N LEU A 766 35.59 -27.41 -34.28
CA LEU A 766 35.93 -26.44 -35.32
C LEU A 766 35.71 -27.04 -36.73
N ARG A 767 36.22 -28.26 -36.98
CA ARG A 767 36.03 -28.95 -38.27
C ARG A 767 34.55 -29.19 -38.56
N TRP A 768 33.83 -29.68 -37.55
CA TRP A 768 32.40 -29.94 -37.67
C TRP A 768 31.61 -28.66 -37.97
N ALA A 769 32.00 -27.53 -37.37
CA ALA A 769 31.40 -26.23 -37.63
C ALA A 769 31.66 -25.73 -39.06
N GLU A 770 32.84 -25.98 -39.65
CA GLU A 770 33.14 -25.68 -41.06
C GLU A 770 32.31 -26.56 -42.00
N ASP A 771 32.34 -27.88 -41.79
CA ASP A 771 31.62 -28.86 -42.61
C ASP A 771 30.11 -28.58 -42.66
N PHE A 772 29.54 -28.14 -41.54
CA PHE A 772 28.12 -27.79 -41.47
C PHE A 772 27.74 -26.64 -42.42
N VAL A 773 28.61 -25.62 -42.55
CA VAL A 773 28.38 -24.51 -43.46
C VAL A 773 28.60 -24.93 -44.91
N ASP A 774 29.66 -25.69 -45.18
CA ASP A 774 29.97 -26.12 -46.54
C ASP A 774 28.92 -27.09 -47.11
N GLN A 775 28.38 -28.00 -46.30
CA GLN A 775 27.24 -28.84 -46.69
C GLN A 775 25.97 -28.03 -47.00
N LYS A 776 25.77 -26.91 -46.31
CA LYS A 776 24.64 -26.00 -46.55
C LYS A 776 24.84 -25.09 -47.76
N ARG A 777 26.09 -24.79 -48.13
CA ARG A 777 26.44 -23.99 -49.33
C ARG A 777 26.46 -24.81 -50.63
N GLN A 778 26.63 -26.13 -50.54
CA GLN A 778 26.60 -27.04 -51.70
C GLN A 778 25.18 -27.50 -52.07
N ARG A 779 24.20 -27.31 -51.17
CA ARG A 779 22.76 -27.50 -51.42
C ARG A 779 22.13 -26.19 -51.83
#